data_AF-A0A428H7A0-F1
#
_entry.id   AF-A0A428H7A0-F1
#
_cell.length_a   1.000
_cell.length_b   1.000
_cell.length_c   1.000
_cell.angle_alpha   90.00
_cell.angle_beta   90.00
_cell.angle_gamma   90.00
#
_symmetry.space_group_name_H-M   'P 1'
#
loop_
_entity.id
_entity.type
_entity.pdbx_description
1 polymer ?
#
loop_
_entity_poly.entity_id
_entity_poly.type
_entity_poly.pdbx_seq_one_letter_code
_entity_poly.pdbx_strand_id
1 'polypeptide(L)'
;MKRTLLVSTAVLALAIVPTISVFAEDSKTTDQSQTTNKSQSVDKNQSKDKNQTPASEEKKVVEHTKNEAEKTEKKKESVVVKENNSKQEAIPNKEKVEEAHKNGWQKEHGKWLFYENNQPIKNWKKIAGVWYFFDQHGIMASNTIVNDYAFRTSGAMVENSWVKIADKWYYATDSGKIVRNRWEKIGNVWYYFKQDGVMASNVLVNDYLLNSSGAMAQNAWVKITDKWYYATDSGKILRNKWEKIKGAWYYFNNDGVMASNQWKDAYYLKNSGAMAEKEWIFDKSYNSWFYLKSGGAYASREWIGAYYLKSGGYMAKNEWIFDSNYNAWYYLKEDGSYVTGAFNIKNKEYFFQSNGKWIQSPKYFKVKPITAYIYSESGDILSYVNQGSIVTYDGSKSKGSRLAVSISGLSGYMNQSDLALVEEGSEFIPHYTTDGRFLYHELSPYTSIRVAPHTSAMKIGKKYYSKDGEHFDGFTIKNRFLFKNLTEPTNYSADELNRVYSIMNIRNSRLAGKGAIFKEAEKRYGVNALYLMAHSALESAWGRSQIANDKNNFFGIAAYDTSPYDSAKKFDDVDKGILGAAKWIRENYIDRGRDHLGNKATGMNVRYASDPYWGEKIASIMMNINSRLGGKD
;
A
#
# COMPACT_ATOMS: atom_id res chain seq x y z
N MET A 1 -36.09 11.38 22.29
CA MET A 1 -36.51 10.14 22.98
C MET A 1 -35.25 9.33 23.26
N LYS A 2 -34.74 9.32 24.49
CA LYS A 2 -33.54 8.54 24.86
C LYS A 2 -33.89 7.05 24.72
N ARG A 3 -33.22 6.34 23.81
CA ARG A 3 -33.59 4.98 23.38
C ARG A 3 -32.78 3.94 24.15
N THR A 4 -33.49 2.93 24.62
CA THR A 4 -32.96 1.80 25.38
C THR A 4 -32.25 0.85 24.41
N LEU A 5 -30.90 0.76 24.44
CA LEU A 5 -30.18 -0.41 23.91
C LEU A 5 -30.38 -1.59 24.87
N LEU A 6 -30.29 -2.81 24.40
CA LEU A 6 -30.44 -3.99 25.27
C LEU A 6 -29.71 -5.15 24.58
N VAL A 7 -28.60 -5.59 25.16
CA VAL A 7 -27.89 -6.78 24.71
C VAL A 7 -28.44 -7.99 25.45
N SER A 8 -28.98 -8.93 24.67
CA SER A 8 -28.98 -10.34 25.01
C SER A 8 -27.53 -10.78 25.13
N THR A 9 -27.06 -11.01 26.36
CA THR A 9 -25.73 -11.56 26.62
C THR A 9 -25.50 -12.77 25.72
N ALA A 10 -24.38 -12.78 24.98
CA ALA A 10 -23.85 -14.02 24.45
C ALA A 10 -23.62 -14.95 25.65
N VAL A 11 -24.48 -15.97 25.80
CA VAL A 11 -24.25 -17.02 26.79
C VAL A 11 -22.97 -17.72 26.34
N LEU A 12 -21.87 -17.47 27.04
CA LEU A 12 -20.74 -18.38 27.04
C LEU A 12 -21.29 -19.70 27.59
N ALA A 13 -21.61 -20.64 26.70
CA ALA A 13 -22.03 -21.98 27.07
C ALA A 13 -20.85 -22.66 27.77
N LEU A 14 -20.82 -22.62 29.10
CA LEU A 14 -20.05 -23.55 29.91
C LEU A 14 -20.65 -24.94 29.67
N ALA A 15 -20.13 -25.64 28.67
CA ALA A 15 -20.32 -27.07 28.51
C ALA A 15 -19.68 -27.76 29.72
N ILE A 16 -20.52 -28.32 30.59
CA ILE A 16 -20.07 -29.29 31.59
C ILE A 16 -19.81 -30.59 30.83
N VAL A 17 -18.54 -30.88 30.54
CA VAL A 17 -18.10 -32.21 30.11
C VAL A 17 -17.83 -33.02 31.39
N PRO A 18 -18.33 -34.25 31.54
CA PRO A 18 -17.87 -35.12 32.61
C PRO A 18 -16.46 -35.61 32.26
N THR A 19 -15.44 -35.13 32.96
CA THR A 19 -14.09 -35.68 32.86
C THR A 19 -14.05 -37.03 33.56
N ILE A 20 -13.93 -38.10 32.78
CA ILE A 20 -13.42 -39.38 33.27
C ILE A 20 -11.91 -39.19 33.47
N SER A 21 -11.46 -39.33 34.71
CA SER A 21 -10.06 -39.33 35.11
C SER A 21 -9.36 -40.58 34.58
N VAL A 22 -8.33 -40.40 33.76
CA VAL A 22 -7.27 -41.40 33.56
C VAL A 22 -5.96 -40.74 33.95
N PHE A 23 -5.31 -41.33 34.95
CA PHE A 23 -3.97 -40.99 35.41
C PHE A 23 -2.93 -41.29 34.33
N ALA A 24 -1.97 -40.38 34.13
CA ALA A 24 -0.65 -40.70 33.64
C ALA A 24 0.36 -39.73 34.26
N GLU A 25 1.38 -40.31 34.88
CA GLU A 25 2.47 -39.69 35.63
C GLU A 25 3.52 -39.01 34.75
N ASP A 26 4.18 -38.03 35.38
CA ASP A 26 5.58 -37.62 35.29
C ASP A 26 6.21 -37.17 33.96
N SER A 27 6.61 -35.89 33.93
CA SER A 27 8.05 -35.57 33.94
C SER A 27 8.30 -34.12 34.36
N LYS A 28 9.11 -33.98 35.42
CA LYS A 28 9.70 -32.72 35.89
C LYS A 28 10.83 -32.31 34.96
N THR A 29 10.94 -31.01 34.68
CA THR A 29 12.26 -30.33 34.72
C THR A 29 12.12 -28.84 35.01
N THR A 30 13.08 -28.38 35.79
CA THR A 30 13.26 -27.14 36.55
C THR A 30 13.87 -26.02 35.70
N ASP A 31 13.47 -24.76 35.94
CA ASP A 31 14.32 -23.58 36.27
C ASP A 31 13.49 -22.30 36.11
N GLN A 32 13.19 -21.58 37.19
CA GLN A 32 14.00 -20.60 37.94
C GLN A 32 13.97 -19.17 37.38
N SER A 33 13.92 -18.23 38.33
CA SER A 33 14.03 -16.76 38.24
C SER A 33 12.73 -16.02 37.85
N GLN A 34 12.02 -15.46 38.83
CA GLN A 34 12.25 -14.18 39.57
C GLN A 34 11.41 -13.04 38.94
N THR A 35 10.27 -12.72 39.53
CA THR A 35 10.00 -11.61 40.49
C THR A 35 9.91 -10.21 39.87
N THR A 36 8.68 -9.65 39.98
CA THR A 36 8.32 -8.27 40.38
C THR A 36 8.86 -7.09 39.55
N ASN A 37 8.15 -5.97 39.30
CA ASN A 37 7.11 -5.33 40.07
C ASN A 37 6.35 -4.29 39.22
N LYS A 38 5.12 -4.01 39.67
CA LYS A 38 4.29 -2.84 39.34
C LYS A 38 4.97 -1.52 39.72
N SER A 39 4.64 -0.45 39.00
CA SER A 39 4.13 0.88 39.50
C SER A 39 3.98 1.82 38.28
N GLN A 40 2.79 2.27 37.87
CA GLN A 40 1.97 3.39 38.38
C GLN A 40 2.57 4.80 38.21
N SER A 41 1.94 5.56 37.29
CA SER A 41 1.45 6.96 37.40
C SER A 41 2.39 8.13 37.78
N VAL A 42 2.33 9.24 37.02
CA VAL A 42 1.60 10.50 37.38
C VAL A 42 1.98 11.67 36.42
N ASP A 43 0.92 12.37 36.00
CA ASP A 43 0.66 13.79 35.60
C ASP A 43 1.61 14.77 34.85
N LYS A 44 1.00 15.34 33.80
CA LYS A 44 0.74 16.77 33.42
C LYS A 44 1.55 17.94 34.02
N ASN A 45 2.01 18.84 33.11
CA ASN A 45 1.53 20.25 32.95
C ASN A 45 2.24 20.91 31.74
N GLN A 46 1.52 21.39 30.70
CA GLN A 46 1.05 22.78 30.46
C GLN A 46 2.13 23.86 30.22
N SER A 47 2.10 24.46 29.01
CA SER A 47 2.15 25.93 28.84
C SER A 47 1.51 26.35 27.49
N LYS A 48 0.87 27.53 27.51
CA LYS A 48 0.15 28.24 26.43
C LYS A 48 0.99 29.45 25.97
N ASP A 49 0.88 29.85 24.70
CA ASP A 49 0.25 31.11 24.19
C ASP A 49 0.60 31.29 22.69
N LYS A 50 -0.40 31.49 21.80
CA LYS A 50 -0.74 32.74 21.04
C LYS A 50 0.37 33.24 20.09
N ASN A 51 0.15 33.72 18.86
CA ASN A 51 -1.04 34.25 18.19
C ASN A 51 -0.75 34.38 16.66
N GLN A 52 -1.79 34.18 15.85
CA GLN A 52 -2.22 34.96 14.68
C GLN A 52 -1.31 35.35 13.49
N THR A 53 -1.79 34.93 12.33
CA THR A 53 -1.66 35.42 10.93
C THR A 53 -1.92 36.94 10.79
N PRO A 54 -1.50 37.58 9.67
CA PRO A 54 -2.43 37.73 8.53
C PRO A 54 -1.80 37.67 7.12
N ALA A 55 -2.68 37.54 6.12
CA ALA A 55 -2.44 37.55 4.68
C ALA A 55 -2.74 38.93 4.06
N SER A 56 -2.25 39.20 2.82
CA SER A 56 -2.91 39.91 1.69
C SER A 56 -1.86 40.43 0.65
N GLU A 57 -1.91 40.03 -0.64
CA GLU A 57 -2.44 40.78 -1.82
C GLU A 57 -1.42 41.74 -2.49
N GLU A 58 -1.33 42.03 -3.81
CA GLU A 58 -1.86 41.53 -5.09
C GLU A 58 -1.25 42.34 -6.29
N LYS A 59 -1.40 41.82 -7.53
CA LYS A 59 -1.43 42.47 -8.91
C LYS A 59 -0.11 42.75 -9.70
N LYS A 60 0.12 42.23 -10.94
CA LYS A 60 -0.49 42.42 -12.32
C LYS A 60 -0.21 43.83 -12.91
N VAL A 61 0.27 44.14 -14.14
CA VAL A 61 0.13 43.68 -15.56
C VAL A 61 1.29 44.31 -16.41
N VAL A 62 2.03 43.57 -17.27
CA VAL A 62 2.12 43.53 -18.77
C VAL A 62 2.20 44.86 -19.57
N GLU A 63 3.26 45.06 -20.39
CA GLU A 63 3.14 45.34 -21.85
C GLU A 63 4.47 45.19 -22.65
N HIS A 64 4.30 44.98 -23.96
CA HIS A 64 5.21 44.43 -24.99
C HIS A 64 5.76 45.51 -25.94
N THR A 65 6.90 45.24 -26.59
CA THR A 65 7.13 45.28 -28.08
C THR A 65 8.60 44.86 -28.37
N LYS A 66 8.91 43.79 -29.15
CA LYS A 66 9.08 43.64 -30.62
C LYS A 66 9.93 44.77 -31.27
N ASN A 67 10.91 44.57 -32.17
CA ASN A 67 11.24 43.49 -33.12
C ASN A 67 12.73 43.53 -33.55
N GLU A 68 13.18 42.40 -34.09
CA GLU A 68 14.16 42.10 -35.19
C GLU A 68 15.15 43.17 -35.71
N ALA A 69 16.44 42.80 -35.86
CA ALA A 69 17.08 42.40 -37.14
C ALA A 69 18.61 42.66 -37.19
N GLU A 70 19.31 41.68 -37.77
CA GLU A 70 20.50 41.78 -38.66
C GLU A 70 21.90 42.28 -38.20
N LYS A 71 22.83 41.30 -38.21
CA LYS A 71 24.04 41.19 -39.08
C LYS A 71 25.25 42.15 -38.93
N THR A 72 26.38 41.45 -38.73
CA THR A 72 27.73 41.61 -39.34
C THR A 72 28.76 42.61 -38.81
N GLU A 73 29.93 42.02 -38.58
CA GLU A 73 31.28 42.59 -38.54
C GLU A 73 31.58 43.61 -39.64
N LYS A 74 32.36 44.65 -39.31
CA LYS A 74 33.74 44.85 -39.83
C LYS A 74 34.42 46.08 -39.25
N LYS A 75 35.74 45.91 -39.05
CA LYS A 75 36.81 46.92 -38.99
C LYS A 75 36.50 48.24 -39.70
N LYS A 76 37.01 49.34 -39.16
CA LYS A 76 37.94 50.23 -39.87
C LYS A 76 38.67 51.20 -38.93
N GLU A 77 39.97 51.31 -39.18
CA GLU A 77 40.82 52.44 -38.81
C GLU A 77 40.33 53.75 -39.46
N SER A 78 40.97 54.83 -38.97
CA SER A 78 41.38 56.06 -39.67
C SER A 78 40.48 57.29 -39.50
N VAL A 79 41.10 58.31 -38.90
CA VAL A 79 40.79 59.72 -39.11
C VAL A 79 41.95 60.30 -39.91
N VAL A 80 41.64 60.89 -41.06
CA VAL A 80 42.49 61.74 -41.88
C VAL A 80 41.94 63.15 -41.76
N VAL A 81 42.79 64.14 -41.47
CA VAL A 81 42.73 65.44 -42.16
C VAL A 81 44.17 65.94 -42.34
N LYS A 82 44.54 66.20 -43.59
CA LYS A 82 45.61 67.11 -44.00
C LYS A 82 45.00 68.16 -44.92
N GLU A 83 45.47 69.40 -44.79
CA GLU A 83 45.80 70.42 -45.80
C GLU A 83 46.46 71.57 -44.99
N ASN A 84 47.49 72.32 -45.39
CA ASN A 84 48.16 72.53 -46.67
C ASN A 84 49.56 73.16 -46.46
N ASN A 85 50.40 73.02 -47.51
CA ASN A 85 51.50 73.90 -47.97
C ASN A 85 52.96 73.86 -47.43
N SER A 86 53.85 73.53 -48.41
CA SER A 86 55.01 74.31 -48.89
C SER A 86 56.46 74.01 -48.43
N LYS A 87 57.20 73.41 -49.37
CA LYS A 87 58.58 73.68 -49.87
C LYS A 87 59.87 73.28 -49.12
N GLN A 88 60.68 72.51 -49.88
CA GLN A 88 62.13 72.54 -50.16
C GLN A 88 63.20 72.12 -49.12
N GLU A 89 63.92 71.05 -49.51
CA GLU A 89 65.38 70.79 -49.49
C GLU A 89 66.24 71.11 -48.25
N ALA A 90 66.83 70.06 -47.65
CA ALA A 90 68.30 69.82 -47.57
C ALA A 90 68.66 68.69 -46.58
N ILE A 91 69.55 67.80 -47.00
CA ILE A 91 70.36 66.82 -46.21
C ILE A 91 71.75 67.49 -45.98
N PRO A 92 72.69 67.10 -45.08
CA PRO A 92 72.75 66.06 -44.01
C PRO A 92 73.30 66.57 -42.64
N ASN A 93 73.31 65.75 -41.57
CA ASN A 93 74.56 65.19 -41.02
C ASN A 93 74.42 64.12 -39.93
N LYS A 94 75.41 63.23 -39.96
CA LYS A 94 75.67 62.04 -39.15
C LYS A 94 75.77 62.32 -37.65
N GLU A 95 75.17 61.46 -36.85
CA GLU A 95 75.75 61.04 -35.57
C GLU A 95 75.95 59.52 -35.55
N LYS A 96 77.13 59.15 -35.07
CA LYS A 96 77.74 57.83 -35.08
C LYS A 96 77.41 57.19 -33.73
N VAL A 97 76.58 56.15 -33.70
CA VAL A 97 76.31 55.37 -32.48
C VAL A 97 77.35 54.25 -32.39
N GLU A 98 78.09 54.20 -31.28
CA GLU A 98 79.01 53.11 -30.95
C GLU A 98 78.25 51.77 -30.83
N GLU A 99 78.73 50.74 -31.54
CA GLU A 99 78.21 49.37 -31.43
C GLU A 99 78.59 48.78 -30.05
N ALA A 100 77.58 48.59 -29.19
CA ALA A 100 77.74 47.80 -27.97
C ALA A 100 78.12 46.36 -28.31
N HIS A 101 79.16 45.82 -27.65
CA HIS A 101 79.54 44.41 -27.76
C HIS A 101 78.43 43.49 -27.20
N LYS A 102 77.68 42.83 -28.08
CA LYS A 102 76.67 41.81 -27.78
C LYS A 102 77.33 40.44 -27.65
N ASN A 103 77.19 39.84 -26.46
CA ASN A 103 77.48 38.43 -26.19
C ASN A 103 76.34 37.85 -25.33
N GLY A 104 76.08 36.55 -25.47
CA GLY A 104 75.06 35.84 -24.70
C GLY A 104 73.62 36.08 -25.18
N TRP A 105 72.65 35.79 -24.30
CA TRP A 105 71.22 35.95 -24.60
C TRP A 105 70.82 37.41 -24.71
N GLN A 106 70.17 37.78 -25.83
CA GLN A 106 69.64 39.12 -26.08
C GLN A 106 68.18 39.02 -26.52
N LYS A 107 67.35 39.96 -26.05
CA LYS A 107 65.94 40.03 -26.44
C LYS A 107 65.72 41.26 -27.32
N GLU A 108 65.47 41.03 -28.60
CA GLU A 108 65.27 42.09 -29.60
C GLU A 108 63.88 41.96 -30.21
N HIS A 109 63.11 43.07 -30.23
CA HIS A 109 61.75 43.10 -30.77
C HIS A 109 60.84 41.96 -30.23
N GLY A 110 61.01 41.62 -28.94
CA GLY A 110 60.25 40.56 -28.29
C GLY A 110 60.75 39.13 -28.54
N LYS A 111 61.78 38.94 -29.36
CA LYS A 111 62.33 37.64 -29.76
C LYS A 111 63.70 37.43 -29.11
N TRP A 112 64.02 36.19 -28.75
CA TRP A 112 65.31 35.84 -28.15
C TRP A 112 66.31 35.44 -29.23
N LEU A 113 67.53 35.97 -29.11
CA LEU A 113 68.71 35.63 -29.91
C LEU A 113 69.87 35.30 -28.96
N PHE A 114 70.89 34.62 -29.46
CA PHE A 114 72.12 34.37 -28.72
C PHE A 114 73.32 34.84 -29.55
N TYR A 115 74.14 35.73 -28.99
CA TYR A 115 75.28 36.33 -29.67
C TYR A 115 76.61 35.72 -29.21
N GLU A 116 77.49 35.43 -30.16
CA GLU A 116 78.92 35.17 -29.92
C GLU A 116 79.74 36.08 -30.84
N ASN A 117 80.67 36.84 -30.29
CA ASN A 117 81.53 37.77 -31.04
C ASN A 117 80.74 38.76 -31.89
N ASN A 118 79.71 39.40 -31.31
CA ASN A 118 78.83 40.35 -31.99
C ASN A 118 77.97 39.76 -33.12
N GLN A 119 77.98 38.44 -33.35
CA GLN A 119 77.18 37.78 -34.38
C GLN A 119 76.09 36.89 -33.76
N PRO A 120 74.84 36.95 -34.26
CA PRO A 120 73.79 36.07 -33.78
C PRO A 120 74.03 34.64 -34.27
N ILE A 121 73.97 33.68 -33.33
CA ILE A 121 74.03 32.25 -33.64
C ILE A 121 72.81 31.82 -34.44
N LYS A 122 73.05 30.95 -35.41
CA LYS A 122 72.04 30.35 -36.29
C LYS A 122 72.11 28.83 -36.15
N ASN A 123 71.00 28.16 -36.43
CA ASN A 123 70.86 26.70 -36.35
C ASN A 123 71.05 26.18 -34.90
N TRP A 124 71.49 24.93 -34.74
CA TRP A 124 71.68 24.28 -33.44
C TRP A 124 72.83 24.86 -32.63
N LYS A 125 72.58 25.11 -31.34
CA LYS A 125 73.61 25.44 -30.35
C LYS A 125 73.29 24.83 -29.00
N LYS A 126 74.30 24.24 -28.37
CA LYS A 126 74.21 23.76 -26.99
C LYS A 126 74.73 24.85 -26.05
N ILE A 127 73.87 25.31 -25.14
CA ILE A 127 74.16 26.40 -24.20
C ILE A 127 73.89 25.86 -22.79
N ALA A 128 74.92 25.85 -21.94
CA ALA A 128 74.85 25.31 -20.57
C ALA A 128 74.24 23.89 -20.50
N GLY A 129 74.58 23.03 -21.46
CA GLY A 129 74.11 21.64 -21.51
C GLY A 129 72.75 21.42 -22.20
N VAL A 130 72.03 22.49 -22.57
CA VAL A 130 70.70 22.41 -23.21
C VAL A 130 70.80 22.79 -24.69
N TRP A 131 70.09 22.08 -25.55
CA TRP A 131 70.02 22.38 -26.98
C TRP A 131 68.97 23.45 -27.30
N TYR A 132 69.36 24.40 -28.15
CA TYR A 132 68.53 25.46 -28.71
C TYR A 132 68.68 25.47 -30.23
N PHE A 133 67.63 25.91 -30.93
CA PHE A 133 67.65 26.11 -32.38
C PHE A 133 67.34 27.56 -32.71
N PHE A 134 68.15 28.17 -33.57
CA PHE A 134 67.97 29.52 -34.06
C PHE A 134 67.69 29.50 -35.56
N ASP A 135 66.73 30.30 -36.03
CA ASP A 135 66.42 30.38 -37.46
C ASP A 135 67.53 31.11 -38.25
N GLN A 136 67.31 31.29 -39.55
CA GLN A 136 68.25 31.98 -40.43
C GLN A 136 68.51 33.46 -40.07
N HIS A 137 67.62 34.07 -39.27
CA HIS A 137 67.74 35.42 -38.73
C HIS A 137 68.30 35.42 -37.29
N GLY A 138 68.63 34.25 -36.74
CA GLY A 138 69.14 34.10 -35.38
C GLY A 138 68.08 34.12 -34.29
N ILE A 139 66.78 34.02 -34.65
CA ILE A 139 65.68 33.99 -33.70
C ILE A 139 65.54 32.58 -33.13
N MET A 140 65.49 32.47 -31.81
CA MET A 140 65.31 31.22 -31.08
C MET A 140 63.92 30.61 -31.32
N ALA A 141 63.87 29.34 -31.69
CA ALA A 141 62.64 28.54 -31.69
C ALA A 141 62.08 28.45 -30.27
N SER A 142 60.80 28.79 -30.11
CA SER A 142 60.11 28.78 -28.81
C SER A 142 58.69 28.27 -28.98
N ASN A 143 58.28 27.36 -28.08
CA ASN A 143 56.94 26.76 -28.05
C ASN A 143 56.49 26.27 -29.44
N THR A 144 57.38 25.57 -30.14
CA THR A 144 57.20 25.18 -31.54
C THR A 144 57.95 23.88 -31.83
N ILE A 145 57.71 23.31 -33.00
CA ILE A 145 58.36 22.11 -33.50
C ILE A 145 59.11 22.48 -34.78
N VAL A 146 60.40 22.22 -34.82
CA VAL A 146 61.26 22.48 -35.99
C VAL A 146 61.99 21.19 -36.34
N ASN A 147 61.83 20.70 -37.57
CA ASN A 147 62.48 19.48 -38.07
C ASN A 147 62.32 18.26 -37.13
N ASP A 148 61.10 18.07 -36.60
CA ASP A 148 60.73 17.06 -35.59
C ASP A 148 61.23 17.27 -34.16
N TYR A 149 61.97 18.33 -33.87
CA TYR A 149 62.40 18.65 -32.50
C TYR A 149 61.46 19.66 -31.86
N ALA A 150 60.95 19.32 -30.68
CA ALA A 150 60.06 20.20 -29.92
C ALA A 150 60.84 21.09 -28.95
N PHE A 151 60.48 22.36 -28.91
CA PHE A 151 61.10 23.35 -28.03
C PHE A 151 60.07 23.93 -27.06
N ARG A 152 60.43 24.03 -25.79
CA ARG A 152 59.61 24.68 -24.75
C ARG A 152 59.50 26.18 -25.01
N THR A 153 58.68 26.88 -24.24
CA THR A 153 58.61 28.35 -24.27
C THR A 153 59.97 29.01 -23.97
N SER A 154 60.81 28.35 -23.16
CA SER A 154 62.19 28.79 -22.90
C SER A 154 63.15 28.57 -24.06
N GLY A 155 62.72 27.91 -25.14
CA GLY A 155 63.55 27.48 -26.26
C GLY A 155 64.41 26.25 -26.00
N ALA A 156 64.35 25.67 -24.79
CA ALA A 156 65.01 24.41 -24.50
C ALA A 156 64.37 23.27 -25.32
N MET A 157 65.19 22.50 -26.02
CA MET A 157 64.77 21.27 -26.67
C MET A 157 64.27 20.26 -25.63
N VAL A 158 63.20 19.54 -25.97
CA VAL A 158 62.58 18.53 -25.11
C VAL A 158 63.17 17.16 -25.42
N GLU A 159 63.56 16.40 -24.40
CA GLU A 159 64.03 15.02 -24.49
C GLU A 159 63.31 14.17 -23.44
N ASN A 160 62.97 12.92 -23.77
CA ASN A 160 62.30 11.95 -22.88
C ASN A 160 61.11 12.53 -22.08
N SER A 161 60.32 13.41 -22.71
CA SER A 161 59.32 14.19 -21.98
C SER A 161 58.16 14.58 -22.87
N TRP A 162 57.00 14.70 -22.22
CA TRP A 162 55.82 15.35 -22.77
C TRP A 162 56.04 16.84 -22.96
N VAL A 163 55.42 17.39 -24.00
CA VAL A 163 55.37 18.83 -24.27
C VAL A 163 54.00 19.20 -24.85
N LYS A 164 53.45 20.33 -24.38
CA LYS A 164 52.17 20.86 -24.84
C LYS A 164 52.41 22.11 -25.67
N ILE A 165 52.02 22.08 -26.95
CA ILE A 165 52.20 23.17 -27.92
C ILE A 165 50.85 23.44 -28.58
N ALA A 166 50.39 24.69 -28.54
CA ALA A 166 49.08 25.11 -29.08
C ALA A 166 47.93 24.17 -28.67
N ASP A 167 47.85 23.88 -27.37
CA ASP A 167 46.89 22.96 -26.74
C ASP A 167 46.92 21.49 -27.16
N LYS A 168 47.97 21.07 -27.88
CA LYS A 168 48.17 19.70 -28.32
C LYS A 168 49.37 19.09 -27.60
N TRP A 169 49.22 17.83 -27.20
CA TRP A 169 50.28 17.07 -26.54
C TRP A 169 51.14 16.32 -27.56
N TYR A 170 52.44 16.34 -27.33
CA TYR A 170 53.48 15.63 -28.08
C TYR A 170 54.43 14.95 -27.08
N TYR A 171 55.14 13.93 -27.52
CA TYR A 171 56.19 13.29 -26.74
C TYR A 171 57.49 13.26 -27.54
N ALA A 172 58.57 13.77 -26.95
CA ALA A 172 59.90 13.71 -27.52
C ALA A 172 60.68 12.51 -26.94
N THR A 173 61.32 11.74 -27.81
CA THR A 173 62.17 10.61 -27.42
C THR A 173 63.48 11.09 -26.78
N ASP A 174 64.36 10.16 -26.43
CA ASP A 174 65.74 10.45 -26.00
C ASP A 174 66.55 11.26 -27.03
N SER A 175 66.28 11.04 -28.33
CA SER A 175 66.89 11.82 -29.41
C SER A 175 66.35 13.25 -29.54
N GLY A 176 65.34 13.63 -28.76
CA GLY A 176 64.64 14.91 -28.87
C GLY A 176 63.61 15.01 -30.00
N LYS A 177 63.54 14.01 -30.89
CA LYS A 177 62.51 13.95 -31.93
C LYS A 177 61.15 13.56 -31.37
N ILE A 178 60.09 14.16 -31.91
CA ILE A 178 58.72 13.81 -31.55
C ILE A 178 58.30 12.46 -32.15
N VAL A 179 57.44 11.75 -31.43
CA VAL A 179 56.81 10.51 -31.91
C VAL A 179 55.68 10.84 -32.90
N ARG A 180 55.60 10.09 -34.01
CA ARG A 180 54.56 10.23 -35.03
C ARG A 180 54.08 8.87 -35.54
N ASN A 181 52.79 8.81 -35.89
CA ASN A 181 52.12 7.69 -36.55
C ASN A 181 52.36 6.32 -35.93
N ARG A 182 52.45 6.23 -34.61
CA ARG A 182 52.68 4.96 -33.93
C ARG A 182 52.19 4.97 -32.49
N TRP A 183 52.09 3.77 -31.95
CA TRP A 183 51.96 3.53 -30.53
C TRP A 183 53.32 3.70 -29.83
N GLU A 184 53.31 4.31 -28.66
CA GLU A 184 54.49 4.49 -27.81
C GLU A 184 54.12 4.15 -26.38
N LYS A 185 54.99 3.39 -25.71
CA LYS A 185 54.78 2.98 -24.32
C LYS A 185 55.58 3.89 -23.41
N ILE A 186 54.89 4.74 -22.65
CA ILE A 186 55.48 5.78 -21.81
C ILE A 186 55.05 5.51 -20.37
N GLY A 187 56.01 5.26 -19.47
CA GLY A 187 55.70 4.97 -18.07
C GLY A 187 54.78 3.75 -17.88
N ASN A 188 54.97 2.71 -18.70
CA ASN A 188 54.15 1.49 -18.77
C ASN A 188 52.71 1.67 -19.32
N VAL A 189 52.35 2.86 -19.80
CA VAL A 189 51.05 3.16 -20.40
C VAL A 189 51.22 3.37 -21.91
N TRP A 190 50.28 2.87 -22.71
CA TRP A 190 50.29 3.05 -24.16
C TRP A 190 49.59 4.34 -24.57
N TYR A 191 50.21 5.06 -25.49
CA TYR A 191 49.70 6.26 -26.14
C TYR A 191 49.82 6.12 -27.66
N TYR A 192 48.91 6.72 -28.41
CA TYR A 192 48.99 6.75 -29.87
C TYR A 192 49.25 8.19 -30.36
N PHE A 193 50.25 8.36 -31.21
CA PHE A 193 50.56 9.64 -31.85
C PHE A 193 50.16 9.60 -33.32
N LYS A 194 49.39 10.60 -33.74
CA LYS A 194 48.93 10.74 -35.12
C LYS A 194 50.08 11.12 -36.06
N GLN A 195 49.80 11.22 -37.36
CA GLN A 195 50.79 11.61 -38.38
C GLN A 195 51.44 12.98 -38.11
N ASP A 196 50.67 13.92 -37.57
CA ASP A 196 51.13 15.26 -37.19
C ASP A 196 51.91 15.29 -35.86
N GLY A 197 52.07 14.14 -35.20
CA GLY A 197 52.73 13.98 -33.90
C GLY A 197 51.84 14.30 -32.70
N VAL A 198 50.59 14.70 -32.93
CA VAL A 198 49.67 15.01 -31.84
C VAL A 198 49.19 13.71 -31.21
N MET A 199 49.25 13.65 -29.89
CA MET A 199 48.70 12.56 -29.09
C MET A 199 47.19 12.43 -29.31
N ALA A 200 46.74 11.23 -29.64
CA ALA A 200 45.33 10.89 -29.68
C ALA A 200 44.77 10.81 -28.25
N SER A 201 43.62 11.45 -28.01
CA SER A 201 42.91 11.42 -26.74
C SER A 201 41.41 11.37 -26.96
N ASN A 202 40.71 10.71 -26.04
CA ASN A 202 39.26 10.57 -26.05
C ASN A 202 38.71 10.03 -27.39
N VAL A 203 39.36 9.00 -27.92
CA VAL A 203 39.12 8.50 -29.28
C VAL A 203 39.39 6.99 -29.36
N LEU A 204 38.78 6.35 -30.35
CA LEU A 204 39.06 4.96 -30.71
C LEU A 204 40.14 4.92 -31.80
N VAL A 205 41.21 4.14 -31.58
CA VAL A 205 42.29 3.92 -32.56
C VAL A 205 42.46 2.43 -32.76
N ASN A 206 42.14 1.91 -33.96
CA ASN A 206 42.30 0.49 -34.31
C ASN A 206 41.72 -0.46 -33.24
N ASP A 207 40.49 -0.18 -32.79
CA ASP A 207 39.77 -0.87 -31.71
C ASP A 207 40.25 -0.63 -30.27
N TYR A 208 41.31 0.14 -30.06
CA TYR A 208 41.77 0.52 -28.72
C TYR A 208 41.20 1.85 -28.27
N LEU A 209 40.69 1.90 -27.04
CA LEU A 209 40.09 3.11 -26.47
C LEU A 209 41.14 3.95 -25.74
N LEU A 210 41.27 5.22 -26.14
CA LEU A 210 42.17 6.19 -25.51
C LEU A 210 41.29 7.11 -24.67
N ASN A 211 41.57 7.24 -23.38
CA ASN A 211 40.81 8.13 -22.50
C ASN A 211 41.17 9.61 -22.74
N SER A 212 40.58 10.53 -21.97
CA SER A 212 40.82 11.98 -22.12
C SER A 212 42.27 12.42 -21.89
N SER A 213 43.07 11.62 -21.16
CA SER A 213 44.51 11.84 -20.99
C SER A 213 45.36 11.27 -22.13
N GLY A 214 44.74 10.58 -23.10
CA GLY A 214 45.43 9.86 -24.17
C GLY A 214 45.99 8.51 -23.77
N ALA A 215 45.84 8.11 -22.51
CA ALA A 215 46.21 6.76 -22.08
C ALA A 215 45.24 5.73 -22.65
N MET A 216 45.78 4.61 -23.15
CA MET A 216 44.99 3.45 -23.55
C MET A 216 44.30 2.85 -22.31
N ALA A 217 42.97 2.81 -22.35
CA ALA A 217 42.14 2.26 -21.29
C ALA A 217 42.26 0.74 -21.24
N GLN A 218 42.22 0.16 -20.04
CA GLN A 218 42.19 -1.29 -19.80
C GLN A 218 41.24 -1.58 -18.64
N ASN A 219 40.32 -2.53 -18.79
CA ASN A 219 39.25 -2.82 -17.83
C ASN A 219 38.53 -1.56 -17.32
N ALA A 220 38.25 -0.64 -18.25
CA ALA A 220 37.83 0.71 -17.91
C ALA A 220 36.78 1.27 -18.87
N TRP A 221 35.90 2.08 -18.30
CA TRP A 221 34.91 2.85 -19.04
C TRP A 221 35.55 4.11 -19.65
N VAL A 222 35.18 4.40 -20.90
CA VAL A 222 35.60 5.62 -21.61
C VAL A 222 34.37 6.30 -22.19
N LYS A 223 34.26 7.62 -21.98
CA LYS A 223 33.14 8.43 -22.47
C LYS A 223 33.58 9.31 -23.63
N ILE A 224 33.13 9.00 -24.84
CA ILE A 224 33.47 9.72 -26.08
C ILE A 224 32.18 10.34 -26.62
N THR A 225 32.14 11.67 -26.76
CA THR A 225 30.99 12.44 -27.31
C THR A 225 29.65 11.98 -26.72
N ASP A 226 29.56 11.99 -25.38
CA ASP A 226 28.41 11.56 -24.60
C ASP A 226 27.98 10.09 -24.70
N LYS A 227 28.77 9.25 -25.36
CA LYS A 227 28.56 7.80 -25.44
C LYS A 227 29.57 7.07 -24.59
N TRP A 228 29.11 6.03 -23.90
CA TRP A 228 29.97 5.18 -23.07
C TRP A 228 30.42 3.95 -23.85
N TYR A 229 31.68 3.61 -23.64
CA TYR A 229 32.37 2.46 -24.20
C TYR A 229 33.13 1.75 -23.08
N TYR A 230 33.46 0.47 -23.28
CA TYR A 230 34.27 -0.27 -22.32
C TYR A 230 35.44 -0.95 -23.00
N ALA A 231 36.62 -0.76 -22.41
CA ALA A 231 37.85 -1.41 -22.81
C ALA A 231 38.06 -2.68 -22.00
N THR A 232 38.36 -3.79 -22.68
CA THR A 232 38.79 -5.06 -22.07
C THR A 232 40.16 -4.91 -21.42
N ASP A 233 40.65 -5.98 -20.81
CA ASP A 233 42.01 -6.08 -20.27
C ASP A 233 43.10 -5.77 -21.31
N SER A 234 42.91 -6.20 -22.55
CA SER A 234 43.77 -5.91 -23.70
C SER A 234 43.61 -4.48 -24.23
N GLY A 235 42.66 -3.72 -23.70
CA GLY A 235 42.34 -2.36 -24.12
C GLY A 235 41.44 -2.25 -25.35
N LYS A 236 40.99 -3.38 -25.91
CA LYS A 236 40.05 -3.41 -27.03
C LYS A 236 38.63 -3.11 -26.58
N ILE A 237 37.86 -2.48 -27.44
CA ILE A 237 36.44 -2.17 -27.24
C ILE A 237 35.54 -3.42 -27.33
N LEU A 238 34.47 -3.46 -26.54
CA LEU A 238 33.40 -4.46 -26.64
C LEU A 238 32.34 -4.09 -27.68
N ARG A 239 31.82 -5.07 -28.44
CA ARG A 239 30.77 -4.87 -29.46
C ARG A 239 29.80 -6.04 -29.53
N ASN A 240 28.54 -5.77 -29.85
CA ASN A 240 27.47 -6.74 -30.11
C ASN A 240 27.31 -7.82 -29.02
N LYS A 241 27.53 -7.47 -27.76
CA LYS A 241 27.47 -8.46 -26.68
C LYS A 241 27.03 -7.86 -25.35
N TRP A 242 26.54 -8.76 -24.51
CA TRP A 242 26.40 -8.55 -23.08
C TRP A 242 27.75 -8.76 -22.40
N GLU A 243 28.04 -7.94 -21.39
CA GLU A 243 29.21 -8.08 -20.55
C GLU A 243 28.85 -7.79 -19.09
N LYS A 244 29.38 -8.60 -18.17
CA LYS A 244 29.16 -8.41 -16.73
C LYS A 244 30.34 -7.67 -16.13
N ILE A 245 30.13 -6.40 -15.79
CA ILE A 245 31.17 -5.51 -15.30
C ILE A 245 30.86 -5.17 -13.84
N LYS A 246 31.78 -5.55 -12.93
CA LYS A 246 31.65 -5.33 -11.48
C LYS A 246 30.29 -5.76 -10.91
N GLY A 247 29.75 -6.87 -11.38
CA GLY A 247 28.50 -7.48 -10.89
C GLY A 247 27.23 -7.09 -11.64
N ALA A 248 27.25 -6.04 -12.46
CA ALA A 248 26.10 -5.61 -13.26
C ALA A 248 26.27 -5.98 -14.74
N TRP A 249 25.16 -6.28 -15.41
CA TRP A 249 25.14 -6.58 -16.85
C TRP A 249 24.95 -5.30 -17.68
N TYR A 250 25.70 -5.20 -18.76
CA TYR A 250 25.65 -4.11 -19.75
C TYR A 250 25.58 -4.71 -21.14
N TYR A 251 24.93 -4.00 -22.08
CA TYR A 251 24.90 -4.38 -23.49
C TYR A 251 25.60 -3.35 -24.35
N PHE A 252 26.45 -3.79 -25.27
CA PHE A 252 27.15 -2.94 -26.24
C PHE A 252 26.65 -3.24 -27.66
N ASN A 253 26.31 -2.19 -28.41
CA ASN A 253 25.83 -2.32 -29.78
C ASN A 253 26.97 -2.59 -30.79
N ASN A 254 26.66 -2.55 -32.08
CA ASN A 254 27.64 -2.80 -33.15
C ASN A 254 28.78 -1.80 -33.21
N ASP A 255 28.55 -0.56 -32.78
CA ASP A 255 29.58 0.48 -32.71
C ASP A 255 30.35 0.42 -31.37
N GLY A 256 29.94 -0.49 -30.47
CA GLY A 256 30.48 -0.64 -29.12
C GLY A 256 29.96 0.39 -28.12
N VAL A 257 28.91 1.13 -28.49
CA VAL A 257 28.22 2.06 -27.60
C VAL A 257 27.38 1.26 -26.60
N MET A 258 27.53 1.58 -25.33
CA MET A 258 26.73 1.05 -24.24
C MET A 258 25.27 1.48 -24.38
N ALA A 259 24.35 0.52 -24.37
CA ALA A 259 22.92 0.78 -24.33
C ALA A 259 22.51 1.40 -22.98
N SER A 260 21.65 2.42 -23.00
CA SER A 260 21.08 3.05 -21.80
C SER A 260 19.69 3.63 -22.09
N ASN A 261 18.83 3.66 -21.07
CA ASN A 261 17.42 4.07 -21.14
C ASN A 261 16.62 3.41 -22.27
N GLN A 262 16.87 2.14 -22.54
CA GLN A 262 16.22 1.43 -23.65
C GLN A 262 16.11 -0.07 -23.39
N TRP A 263 15.21 -0.69 -24.15
CA TRP A 263 15.05 -2.14 -24.17
C TRP A 263 16.08 -2.81 -25.08
N LYS A 264 16.57 -3.97 -24.65
CA LYS A 264 17.18 -4.98 -25.51
C LYS A 264 16.43 -6.29 -25.29
N ASP A 265 15.64 -6.70 -26.27
CA ASP A 265 14.76 -7.86 -26.20
C ASP A 265 13.83 -7.78 -24.97
N ALA A 266 14.00 -8.68 -23.99
CA ALA A 266 13.20 -8.71 -22.75
C ALA A 266 13.81 -7.91 -21.58
N TYR A 267 14.95 -7.25 -21.79
CA TYR A 267 15.74 -6.61 -20.73
C TYR A 267 15.72 -5.10 -20.89
N TYR A 268 15.67 -4.37 -19.76
CA TYR A 268 15.76 -2.91 -19.76
C TYR A 268 17.11 -2.44 -19.24
N LEU A 269 17.79 -1.58 -20.00
CA LEU A 269 19.04 -0.94 -19.60
C LEU A 269 18.72 0.42 -19.00
N LYS A 270 19.04 0.64 -17.73
CA LYS A 270 18.78 1.90 -17.02
C LYS A 270 19.62 3.05 -17.57
N ASN A 271 19.44 4.27 -17.05
CA ASN A 271 20.26 5.43 -17.43
C ASN A 271 21.77 5.19 -17.24
N SER A 272 22.13 4.44 -16.19
CA SER A 272 23.52 4.00 -15.94
C SER A 272 24.05 2.97 -16.93
N GLY A 273 23.20 2.43 -17.81
CA GLY A 273 23.48 1.28 -18.68
C GLY A 273 23.38 -0.08 -18.00
N ALA A 274 23.33 -0.13 -16.66
CA ALA A 274 23.12 -1.39 -15.96
C ALA A 274 21.73 -1.96 -16.25
N MET A 275 21.67 -3.25 -16.54
CA MET A 275 20.42 -4.01 -16.70
C MET A 275 19.61 -3.95 -15.40
N ALA A 276 18.32 -3.65 -15.51
CA ALA A 276 17.38 -3.70 -14.40
C ALA A 276 17.07 -5.16 -14.01
N GLU A 277 16.99 -5.43 -12.71
CA GLU A 277 16.69 -6.76 -12.18
C GLU A 277 16.01 -6.65 -10.80
N LYS A 278 14.94 -7.42 -10.58
CA LYS A 278 14.13 -7.43 -9.34
C LYS A 278 13.60 -6.04 -8.97
N GLU A 279 13.20 -5.26 -9.97
CA GLU A 279 12.76 -3.88 -9.78
C GLU A 279 11.66 -3.48 -10.76
N TRP A 280 10.89 -2.46 -10.37
CA TRP A 280 9.91 -1.80 -11.22
C TRP A 280 10.59 -0.69 -12.03
N ILE A 281 10.25 -0.60 -13.32
CA ILE A 281 10.69 0.46 -14.22
C ILE A 281 9.47 1.09 -14.88
N PHE A 282 9.44 2.41 -14.90
CA PHE A 282 8.47 3.17 -15.67
C PHE A 282 9.09 3.59 -17.00
N ASP A 283 8.54 3.10 -18.11
CA ASP A 283 8.96 3.54 -19.44
C ASP A 283 7.99 4.58 -19.98
N LYS A 284 8.50 5.80 -20.13
CA LYS A 284 7.73 6.95 -20.65
C LYS A 284 7.24 6.74 -22.07
N SER A 285 7.97 5.98 -22.89
CA SER A 285 7.62 5.72 -24.30
C SER A 285 6.33 4.90 -24.40
N TYR A 286 6.13 4.00 -23.44
CA TYR A 286 4.94 3.15 -23.33
C TYR A 286 3.91 3.67 -22.34
N ASN A 287 4.24 4.72 -21.58
CA ASN A 287 3.45 5.25 -20.47
C ASN A 287 2.95 4.14 -19.51
N SER A 288 3.84 3.20 -19.19
CA SER A 288 3.51 2.01 -18.42
C SER A 288 4.64 1.57 -17.50
N TRP A 289 4.24 0.84 -16.45
CA TRP A 289 5.14 0.17 -15.53
C TRP A 289 5.42 -1.25 -16.01
N PHE A 290 6.67 -1.66 -15.84
CA PHE A 290 7.16 -3.02 -16.10
C PHE A 290 7.88 -3.49 -14.85
N TYR A 291 7.84 -4.80 -14.60
CA TYR A 291 8.63 -5.41 -13.54
C TYR A 291 9.69 -6.33 -14.16
N LEU A 292 10.96 -6.11 -13.83
CA LEU A 292 12.06 -6.94 -14.29
C LEU A 292 12.33 -8.01 -13.23
N LYS A 293 12.20 -9.27 -13.60
CA LYS A 293 12.31 -10.41 -12.67
C LYS A 293 13.76 -10.68 -12.29
N SER A 294 13.98 -11.70 -11.45
CA SER A 294 15.32 -12.29 -11.32
C SER A 294 15.80 -12.76 -12.70
N GLY A 295 17.05 -12.45 -13.03
CA GLY A 295 17.60 -12.64 -14.37
C GLY A 295 17.32 -11.51 -15.37
N GLY A 296 16.49 -10.51 -15.00
CA GLY A 296 16.34 -9.24 -15.71
C GLY A 296 15.27 -9.19 -16.80
N ALA A 297 14.72 -10.34 -17.21
CA ALA A 297 13.62 -10.37 -18.17
C ALA A 297 12.34 -9.78 -17.55
N TYR A 298 11.57 -9.01 -18.32
CA TYR A 298 10.30 -8.48 -17.84
C TYR A 298 9.28 -9.60 -17.53
N ALA A 299 8.45 -9.37 -16.50
CA ALA A 299 7.32 -10.22 -16.15
C ALA A 299 6.19 -10.07 -17.19
N SER A 300 5.53 -11.16 -17.59
CA SER A 300 4.50 -11.15 -18.64
C SER A 300 3.48 -12.26 -18.42
N ARG A 301 2.19 -11.88 -18.47
CA ARG A 301 1.03 -12.75 -18.17
C ARG A 301 1.12 -13.40 -16.79
N GLU A 302 1.54 -12.62 -15.80
CA GLU A 302 1.77 -13.10 -14.44
C GLU A 302 1.51 -12.01 -13.39
N TRP A 303 1.31 -12.43 -12.14
CA TRP A 303 1.15 -11.56 -10.99
C TRP A 303 2.49 -11.24 -10.35
N ILE A 304 2.70 -9.96 -10.01
CA ILE A 304 3.77 -9.51 -9.12
C ILE A 304 3.11 -8.79 -7.95
N GLY A 305 2.97 -9.50 -6.83
CA GLY A 305 2.20 -9.00 -5.68
C GLY A 305 0.74 -8.76 -6.05
N ALA A 306 0.25 -7.54 -5.87
CA ALA A 306 -1.12 -7.15 -6.20
C ALA A 306 -1.32 -6.70 -7.66
N TYR A 307 -0.27 -6.73 -8.48
CA TYR A 307 -0.25 -6.18 -9.84
C TYR A 307 -0.20 -7.30 -10.87
N TYR A 308 -0.93 -7.15 -11.97
CA TYR A 308 -0.87 -8.08 -13.10
C TYR A 308 -0.12 -7.47 -14.27
N LEU A 309 0.89 -8.18 -14.78
CA LEU A 309 1.65 -7.78 -15.96
C LEU A 309 1.07 -8.52 -17.16
N LYS A 310 0.57 -7.77 -18.14
CA LYS A 310 -0.08 -8.30 -19.34
C LYS A 310 0.95 -8.88 -20.32
N SER A 311 0.45 -9.37 -21.45
CA SER A 311 1.31 -9.74 -22.59
C SER A 311 2.19 -8.55 -22.99
N GLY A 312 3.49 -8.78 -23.11
CA GLY A 312 4.47 -7.72 -23.42
C GLY A 312 4.92 -6.92 -22.19
N GLY A 313 4.50 -7.30 -20.99
CA GLY A 313 5.01 -6.78 -19.72
C GLY A 313 4.39 -5.50 -19.19
N TYR A 314 3.39 -4.96 -19.88
CA TYR A 314 2.65 -3.78 -19.42
C TYR A 314 1.83 -4.09 -18.17
N MET A 315 2.00 -3.30 -17.11
CA MET A 315 1.14 -3.37 -15.93
C MET A 315 -0.31 -3.02 -16.31
N ALA A 316 -1.26 -3.88 -15.93
CA ALA A 316 -2.68 -3.64 -16.08
C ALA A 316 -3.16 -2.54 -15.12
N LYS A 317 -4.05 -1.66 -15.59
CA LYS A 317 -4.69 -0.63 -14.76
C LYS A 317 -6.03 -0.19 -15.35
N ASN A 318 -7.00 0.13 -14.49
CA ASN A 318 -8.37 0.51 -14.85
C ASN A 318 -9.08 -0.51 -15.78
N GLU A 319 -8.78 -1.80 -15.65
CA GLU A 319 -9.25 -2.84 -16.58
C GLU A 319 -9.54 -4.17 -15.88
N TRP A 320 -10.36 -4.99 -16.56
CA TRP A 320 -10.64 -6.36 -16.16
C TRP A 320 -9.59 -7.31 -16.72
N ILE A 321 -9.13 -8.25 -15.89
CA ILE A 321 -8.22 -9.33 -16.28
C ILE A 321 -8.86 -10.66 -15.94
N PHE A 322 -8.91 -11.56 -16.91
CA PHE A 322 -9.20 -12.97 -16.67
C PHE A 322 -7.88 -13.73 -16.56
N ASP A 323 -7.67 -14.40 -15.42
CA ASP A 323 -6.54 -15.28 -15.23
C ASP A 323 -7.00 -16.74 -15.31
N SER A 324 -6.57 -17.43 -16.36
CA SER A 324 -6.90 -18.83 -16.61
C SER A 324 -6.35 -19.77 -15.55
N ASN A 325 -5.24 -19.43 -14.88
CA ASN A 325 -4.66 -20.27 -13.83
C ASN A 325 -5.57 -20.36 -12.60
N TYR A 326 -6.31 -19.27 -12.32
CA TYR A 326 -7.25 -19.20 -11.21
C TYR A 326 -8.71 -19.36 -11.64
N ASN A 327 -8.96 -19.44 -12.95
CA ASN A 327 -10.28 -19.43 -13.58
C ASN A 327 -11.18 -18.32 -12.99
N ALA A 328 -10.62 -17.11 -12.89
CA ALA A 328 -11.26 -16.00 -12.20
C ALA A 328 -10.99 -14.66 -12.88
N TRP A 329 -11.94 -13.75 -12.73
CA TRP A 329 -11.79 -12.35 -13.14
C TRP A 329 -11.28 -11.50 -11.98
N TYR A 330 -10.49 -10.50 -12.32
CA TYR A 330 -9.93 -9.49 -11.43
C TYR A 330 -10.15 -8.12 -12.06
N TYR A 331 -10.27 -7.07 -11.24
CA TYR A 331 -10.25 -5.70 -11.73
C TYR A 331 -9.08 -4.95 -11.12
N LEU A 332 -8.30 -4.28 -11.95
CA LEU A 332 -7.11 -3.54 -11.53
C LEU A 332 -7.46 -2.05 -11.46
N LYS A 333 -7.16 -1.41 -10.33
CA LYS A 333 -7.38 0.03 -10.11
C LYS A 333 -6.44 0.88 -10.97
N GLU A 334 -6.57 2.19 -10.86
CA GLU A 334 -5.70 3.15 -11.55
C GLU A 334 -4.22 3.01 -11.14
N ASP A 335 -3.98 2.72 -9.86
CA ASP A 335 -2.65 2.42 -9.32
C ASP A 335 -2.09 1.07 -9.79
N GLY A 336 -2.89 0.26 -10.48
CA GLY A 336 -2.55 -1.06 -11.02
C GLY A 336 -2.79 -2.24 -10.08
N SER A 337 -3.08 -2.00 -8.80
CA SER A 337 -3.35 -3.08 -7.85
C SER A 337 -4.77 -3.61 -8.00
N TYR A 338 -4.99 -4.90 -7.76
CA TYR A 338 -6.33 -5.48 -7.83
C TYR A 338 -7.27 -4.93 -6.76
N VAL A 339 -8.56 -4.94 -7.08
CA VAL A 339 -9.65 -4.57 -6.16
C VAL A 339 -9.96 -5.71 -5.19
N THR A 340 -10.28 -5.36 -3.94
CA THR A 340 -10.87 -6.26 -2.95
C THR A 340 -12.17 -5.67 -2.40
N GLY A 341 -13.06 -6.53 -1.88
CA GLY A 341 -14.33 -6.09 -1.33
C GLY A 341 -15.26 -5.51 -2.39
N ALA A 342 -16.11 -4.57 -1.99
CA ALA A 342 -17.10 -3.98 -2.86
C ALA A 342 -16.54 -2.73 -3.57
N PHE A 343 -16.74 -2.64 -4.89
CA PHE A 343 -16.13 -1.60 -5.73
C PHE A 343 -17.04 -1.22 -6.91
N ASN A 344 -17.12 0.07 -7.19
CA ASN A 344 -17.94 0.58 -8.29
C ASN A 344 -17.11 0.69 -9.58
N ILE A 345 -17.61 0.07 -10.65
CA ILE A 345 -17.01 0.13 -11.97
C ILE A 345 -18.10 0.61 -12.93
N LYS A 346 -17.95 1.83 -13.46
CA LYS A 346 -18.90 2.46 -14.40
C LYS A 346 -20.35 2.43 -13.90
N ASN A 347 -20.58 2.88 -12.66
CA ASN A 347 -21.89 2.93 -11.99
C ASN A 347 -22.53 1.58 -11.68
N LYS A 348 -21.77 0.48 -11.75
CA LYS A 348 -22.22 -0.84 -11.32
C LYS A 348 -21.32 -1.34 -10.19
N GLU A 349 -21.94 -1.87 -9.15
CA GLU A 349 -21.21 -2.44 -8.00
C GLU A 349 -20.79 -3.89 -8.29
N TYR A 350 -19.54 -4.19 -7.95
CA TYR A 350 -18.92 -5.51 -8.07
C TYR A 350 -18.28 -5.88 -6.73
N PHE A 351 -18.21 -7.18 -6.46
CA PHE A 351 -17.69 -7.70 -5.19
C PHE A 351 -16.51 -8.63 -5.46
N PHE A 352 -15.44 -8.45 -4.72
CA PHE A 352 -14.19 -9.16 -4.87
C PHE A 352 -13.78 -9.79 -3.54
N GLN A 353 -13.23 -10.99 -3.60
CA GLN A 353 -12.61 -11.68 -2.48
C GLN A 353 -11.38 -10.92 -1.97
N SER A 354 -10.88 -11.32 -0.80
CA SER A 354 -9.65 -10.79 -0.20
C SER A 354 -8.41 -10.94 -1.10
N ASN A 355 -8.39 -11.97 -1.95
CA ASN A 355 -7.34 -12.25 -2.95
C ASN A 355 -7.58 -11.58 -4.32
N GLY A 356 -8.63 -10.75 -4.45
CA GLY A 356 -8.95 -10.01 -5.66
C GLY A 356 -9.86 -10.71 -6.68
N LYS A 357 -10.26 -11.96 -6.43
CA LYS A 357 -11.18 -12.68 -7.34
C LYS A 357 -12.57 -12.08 -7.30
N TRP A 358 -13.12 -11.78 -8.46
CA TRP A 358 -14.50 -11.31 -8.61
C TRP A 358 -15.50 -12.42 -8.26
N ILE A 359 -16.52 -12.04 -7.50
CA ILE A 359 -17.68 -12.87 -7.19
C ILE A 359 -18.86 -12.38 -8.02
N GLN A 360 -19.33 -13.23 -8.93
CA GLN A 360 -20.46 -12.91 -9.80
C GLN A 360 -21.77 -12.71 -9.03
N SER A 361 -22.01 -13.57 -8.02
CA SER A 361 -23.27 -13.62 -7.27
C SER A 361 -23.03 -13.78 -5.76
N PRO A 362 -22.61 -12.71 -5.05
CA PRO A 362 -22.48 -12.77 -3.60
C PRO A 362 -23.84 -13.05 -2.96
N LYS A 363 -23.87 -13.92 -1.92
CA LYS A 363 -25.12 -14.33 -1.27
C LYS A 363 -25.26 -13.77 0.14
N TYR A 364 -24.17 -13.68 0.89
CA TYR A 364 -24.20 -13.36 2.30
C TYR A 364 -23.17 -12.29 2.67
N PHE A 365 -23.53 -11.47 3.65
CA PHE A 365 -22.63 -10.51 4.28
C PHE A 365 -22.72 -10.64 5.80
N LYS A 366 -21.62 -10.30 6.48
CA LYS A 366 -21.49 -10.32 7.93
C LYS A 366 -21.45 -8.89 8.46
N VAL A 367 -22.21 -8.62 9.52
CA VAL A 367 -22.26 -7.32 10.18
C VAL A 367 -20.98 -7.07 10.98
N LYS A 368 -20.31 -5.95 10.72
CA LYS A 368 -19.03 -5.57 11.34
C LYS A 368 -19.13 -4.79 12.67
N PRO A 369 -19.96 -3.73 12.80
CA PRO A 369 -20.02 -2.98 14.06
C PRO A 369 -20.83 -3.73 15.12
N ILE A 370 -20.69 -3.34 16.40
CA ILE A 370 -21.44 -3.91 17.54
C ILE A 370 -22.94 -3.98 17.24
N THR A 371 -23.49 -2.91 16.65
CA THR A 371 -24.84 -2.86 16.09
C THR A 371 -24.83 -2.12 14.75
N ALA A 372 -25.63 -2.58 13.79
CA ALA A 372 -25.88 -1.90 12.53
C ALA A 372 -27.38 -1.73 12.27
N TYR A 373 -27.78 -0.60 11.67
CA TYR A 373 -29.17 -0.32 11.34
C TYR A 373 -29.57 -0.90 9.99
N ILE A 374 -30.85 -1.30 9.90
CA ILE A 374 -31.51 -1.66 8.65
C ILE A 374 -32.49 -0.55 8.31
N TYR A 375 -32.39 -0.01 7.11
CA TYR A 375 -33.13 1.14 6.64
C TYR A 375 -34.20 0.76 5.61
N SER A 376 -35.26 1.55 5.52
CA SER A 376 -36.18 1.54 4.40
C SER A 376 -35.53 2.12 3.15
N GLU A 377 -36.23 2.06 2.02
CA GLU A 377 -35.79 2.72 0.80
C GLU A 377 -35.74 4.26 0.93
N SER A 378 -36.67 4.85 1.70
CA SER A 378 -36.68 6.28 2.05
C SER A 378 -35.56 6.68 3.02
N GLY A 379 -34.89 5.70 3.64
CA GLY A 379 -33.80 5.91 4.58
C GLY A 379 -34.21 5.95 6.06
N ASP A 380 -35.47 5.66 6.37
CA ASP A 380 -35.96 5.52 7.74
C ASP A 380 -35.39 4.27 8.40
N ILE A 381 -35.09 4.32 9.69
CA ILE A 381 -34.61 3.15 10.44
C ILE A 381 -35.78 2.19 10.68
N LEU A 382 -35.68 0.98 10.14
CA LEU A 382 -36.65 -0.11 10.34
C LEU A 382 -36.33 -0.91 11.60
N SER A 383 -35.06 -1.32 11.74
CA SER A 383 -34.55 -2.10 12.89
C SER A 383 -33.03 -1.98 13.00
N TYR A 384 -32.42 -2.80 13.87
CA TYR A 384 -30.98 -2.92 14.07
C TYR A 384 -30.61 -4.37 14.40
N VAL A 385 -29.39 -4.78 14.03
CA VAL A 385 -28.85 -6.12 14.22
C VAL A 385 -27.46 -6.09 14.85
N ASN A 386 -27.07 -7.13 15.58
CA ASN A 386 -25.78 -7.21 16.26
C ASN A 386 -24.63 -7.63 15.34
N GLN A 387 -23.40 -7.32 15.76
CA GLN A 387 -22.16 -7.79 15.16
C GLN A 387 -22.18 -9.31 14.91
N GLY A 388 -21.64 -9.71 13.77
CA GLY A 388 -21.53 -11.11 13.37
C GLY A 388 -22.80 -11.69 12.76
N SER A 389 -23.94 -10.97 12.80
CA SER A 389 -25.15 -11.39 12.10
C SER A 389 -24.88 -11.59 10.61
N ILE A 390 -25.39 -12.69 10.06
CA ILE A 390 -25.31 -12.99 8.63
C ILE A 390 -26.59 -12.52 7.96
N VAL A 391 -26.45 -11.59 7.01
CA VAL A 391 -27.56 -11.07 6.21
C VAL A 391 -27.50 -11.65 4.80
N THR A 392 -28.66 -11.92 4.21
CA THR A 392 -28.75 -12.34 2.81
C THR A 392 -28.77 -11.11 1.91
N TYR A 393 -27.95 -11.08 0.87
CA TYR A 393 -27.90 -10.00 -0.11
C TYR A 393 -28.90 -10.22 -1.26
N ASP A 394 -29.56 -9.13 -1.66
CA ASP A 394 -30.41 -9.09 -2.84
C ASP A 394 -29.78 -8.16 -3.90
N GLY A 395 -28.95 -8.74 -4.77
CA GLY A 395 -28.26 -7.99 -5.82
C GLY A 395 -29.17 -7.45 -6.94
N SER A 396 -30.47 -7.73 -6.92
CA SER A 396 -31.42 -7.14 -7.87
C SER A 396 -31.79 -5.69 -7.53
N LYS A 397 -31.45 -5.22 -6.32
CA LYS A 397 -31.78 -3.89 -5.81
C LYS A 397 -30.51 -3.19 -5.34
N SER A 398 -30.36 -1.92 -5.69
CA SER A 398 -29.24 -1.08 -5.23
C SER A 398 -29.72 0.32 -4.86
N LYS A 399 -29.10 0.91 -3.83
CA LYS A 399 -29.46 2.27 -3.39
C LYS A 399 -28.22 3.01 -2.86
N GLY A 400 -27.55 3.77 -3.72
CA GLY A 400 -26.36 4.54 -3.34
C GLY A 400 -25.29 3.64 -2.71
N SER A 401 -24.81 4.01 -1.52
CA SER A 401 -23.82 3.25 -0.74
C SER A 401 -24.43 2.19 0.19
N ARG A 402 -25.69 1.80 -0.03
CA ARG A 402 -26.39 0.80 0.78
C ARG A 402 -26.75 -0.44 -0.03
N LEU A 403 -26.51 -1.60 0.58
CA LEU A 403 -26.82 -2.92 0.03
C LEU A 403 -28.23 -3.34 0.45
N ALA A 404 -29.00 -3.86 -0.49
CA ALA A 404 -30.29 -4.47 -0.19
C ALA A 404 -30.07 -5.83 0.49
N VAL A 405 -30.66 -6.01 1.66
CA VAL A 405 -30.45 -7.20 2.49
C VAL A 405 -31.74 -7.72 3.12
N SER A 406 -31.73 -8.99 3.49
CA SER A 406 -32.78 -9.63 4.28
C SER A 406 -32.19 -10.36 5.49
N ILE A 407 -32.85 -10.24 6.63
CA ILE A 407 -32.53 -10.99 7.85
C ILE A 407 -33.75 -11.09 8.77
N SER A 408 -34.06 -12.30 9.26
CA SER A 408 -35.10 -12.56 10.25
C SER A 408 -36.44 -11.89 9.89
N GLY A 409 -36.90 -12.14 8.66
CA GLY A 409 -38.15 -11.65 8.08
C GLY A 409 -38.10 -10.22 7.56
N LEU A 410 -37.13 -9.41 7.99
CA LEU A 410 -37.01 -8.02 7.56
C LEU A 410 -36.22 -7.93 6.25
N SER A 411 -36.76 -7.21 5.27
CA SER A 411 -36.02 -6.76 4.10
C SER A 411 -35.84 -5.24 4.14
N GLY A 412 -34.64 -4.77 3.80
CA GLY A 412 -34.29 -3.35 3.83
C GLY A 412 -32.89 -3.11 3.26
N TYR A 413 -32.26 -2.03 3.70
CA TYR A 413 -30.96 -1.60 3.21
C TYR A 413 -29.98 -1.40 4.37
N MET A 414 -28.72 -1.82 4.23
CA MET A 414 -27.66 -1.57 5.21
C MET A 414 -26.49 -0.84 4.55
N ASN A 415 -25.77 -0.01 5.30
CA ASN A 415 -24.59 0.66 4.72
C ASN A 415 -23.54 -0.39 4.36
N GLN A 416 -22.96 -0.27 3.17
CA GLN A 416 -21.89 -1.14 2.70
C GLN A 416 -20.68 -1.13 3.65
N SER A 417 -20.40 0.02 4.27
CA SER A 417 -19.34 0.18 5.28
C SER A 417 -19.54 -0.69 6.52
N ASP A 418 -20.76 -1.12 6.81
CA ASP A 418 -21.11 -1.91 8.00
C ASP A 418 -21.05 -3.41 7.72
N LEU A 419 -20.78 -3.81 6.48
CA LEU A 419 -20.81 -5.18 6.01
C LEU A 419 -19.43 -5.68 5.56
N ALA A 420 -19.19 -6.97 5.76
CA ALA A 420 -18.09 -7.73 5.20
C ALA A 420 -18.67 -8.83 4.30
N LEU A 421 -18.10 -9.01 3.11
CA LEU A 421 -18.48 -10.09 2.21
C LEU A 421 -18.14 -11.43 2.86
N VAL A 422 -19.09 -12.38 2.82
CA VAL A 422 -18.85 -13.74 3.31
C VAL A 422 -18.42 -14.62 2.16
N GLU A 423 -17.21 -15.17 2.24
CA GLU A 423 -16.68 -16.11 1.25
C GLU A 423 -17.30 -17.49 1.46
N GLU A 424 -17.62 -18.19 0.38
CA GLU A 424 -18.23 -19.52 0.46
C GLU A 424 -17.31 -20.50 1.21
N GLY A 425 -17.86 -21.18 2.22
CA GLY A 425 -17.12 -22.12 3.07
C GLY A 425 -16.23 -21.48 4.16
N SER A 426 -16.08 -20.15 4.18
CA SER A 426 -15.23 -19.47 5.17
C SER A 426 -15.91 -19.21 6.52
N GLU A 427 -17.23 -19.14 6.54
CA GLU A 427 -18.03 -18.73 7.70
C GLU A 427 -19.21 -19.68 7.91
N PHE A 428 -19.63 -19.80 9.17
CA PHE A 428 -20.86 -20.51 9.51
C PHE A 428 -22.07 -19.68 9.06
N ILE A 429 -22.88 -20.24 8.17
CA ILE A 429 -24.14 -19.64 7.75
C ILE A 429 -25.27 -20.25 8.60
N PRO A 430 -26.03 -19.44 9.37
CA PRO A 430 -27.20 -19.92 10.07
C PRO A 430 -28.17 -20.65 9.14
N HIS A 431 -28.62 -21.81 9.60
CA HIS A 431 -29.44 -22.73 8.81
C HIS A 431 -30.30 -23.59 9.72
N TYR A 432 -31.21 -24.35 9.15
CA TYR A 432 -32.13 -25.20 9.88
C TYR A 432 -31.87 -26.66 9.57
N THR A 433 -31.94 -27.51 10.59
CA THR A 433 -31.76 -28.96 10.51
C THR A 433 -32.77 -29.68 11.38
N THR A 434 -33.12 -30.91 11.01
CA THR A 434 -34.02 -31.76 11.81
C THR A 434 -33.33 -33.02 12.29
N ASP A 435 -33.63 -33.42 13.53
CA ASP A 435 -33.22 -34.70 14.13
C ASP A 435 -34.28 -35.81 13.94
N GLY A 436 -35.33 -35.55 13.16
CA GLY A 436 -36.48 -36.44 12.98
C GLY A 436 -37.58 -36.29 14.04
N ARG A 437 -37.36 -35.48 15.08
CA ARG A 437 -38.38 -35.14 16.09
C ARG A 437 -38.72 -33.66 16.08
N PHE A 438 -37.71 -32.82 15.95
CA PHE A 438 -37.84 -31.37 15.89
C PHE A 438 -37.02 -30.78 14.74
N LEU A 439 -37.42 -29.59 14.32
CA LEU A 439 -36.63 -28.68 13.53
C LEU A 439 -35.89 -27.72 14.48
N TYR A 440 -34.61 -27.51 14.22
CA TYR A 440 -33.73 -26.63 14.95
C TYR A 440 -33.22 -25.53 14.02
N HIS A 441 -33.09 -24.33 14.55
CA HIS A 441 -32.29 -23.28 13.94
C HIS A 441 -30.88 -23.35 14.53
N GLU A 442 -29.91 -23.68 13.68
CA GLU A 442 -28.48 -23.71 13.99
C GLU A 442 -27.92 -22.29 13.83
N LEU A 443 -27.69 -21.61 14.94
CA LEU A 443 -27.23 -20.22 14.99
C LEU A 443 -25.72 -20.08 14.92
N SER A 444 -25.01 -21.10 15.41
CA SER A 444 -23.54 -21.22 15.38
C SER A 444 -23.15 -22.70 15.45
N PRO A 445 -21.86 -23.05 15.30
CA PRO A 445 -21.39 -24.43 15.53
C PRO A 445 -21.70 -24.99 16.94
N TYR A 446 -22.05 -24.13 17.90
CA TYR A 446 -22.24 -24.48 19.30
C TYR A 446 -23.62 -24.09 19.84
N THR A 447 -24.51 -23.57 18.99
CA THR A 447 -25.81 -23.05 19.45
C THR A 447 -26.90 -23.41 18.48
N SER A 448 -27.84 -24.20 18.96
CA SER A 448 -29.05 -24.60 18.25
C SER A 448 -30.28 -24.31 19.11
N ILE A 449 -31.38 -23.92 18.47
CA ILE A 449 -32.65 -23.67 19.15
C ILE A 449 -33.78 -24.43 18.47
N ARG A 450 -34.64 -25.07 19.26
CA ARG A 450 -35.83 -25.77 18.76
C ARG A 450 -36.86 -24.74 18.29
N VAL A 451 -37.37 -24.89 17.06
CA VAL A 451 -38.33 -23.94 16.46
C VAL A 451 -39.66 -24.56 16.06
N ALA A 452 -39.69 -25.84 15.70
CA ALA A 452 -40.93 -26.54 15.32
C ALA A 452 -40.81 -28.07 15.47
N PRO A 453 -41.92 -28.81 15.50
CA PRO A 453 -41.92 -30.27 15.30
C PRO A 453 -41.43 -30.66 13.91
N HIS A 454 -40.85 -31.86 13.80
CA HIS A 454 -40.52 -32.47 12.52
C HIS A 454 -41.80 -32.81 11.72
N THR A 455 -41.71 -32.73 10.39
CA THR A 455 -42.72 -33.23 9.45
C THR A 455 -42.07 -34.08 8.36
N SER A 456 -42.85 -34.95 7.72
CA SER A 456 -42.37 -35.81 6.62
C SER A 456 -41.81 -35.05 5.41
N ALA A 457 -42.09 -33.74 5.28
CA ALA A 457 -41.48 -32.88 4.26
C ALA A 457 -40.00 -32.53 4.54
N MET A 458 -39.52 -32.78 5.76
CA MET A 458 -38.16 -32.47 6.19
C MET A 458 -37.26 -33.70 6.11
N LYS A 459 -36.04 -33.55 5.58
CA LYS A 459 -35.04 -34.61 5.48
C LYS A 459 -33.97 -34.43 6.56
N ILE A 460 -33.75 -35.48 7.35
CA ILE A 460 -32.69 -35.52 8.38
C ILE A 460 -31.33 -35.28 7.72
N GLY A 461 -30.52 -34.41 8.33
CA GLY A 461 -29.19 -34.03 7.85
C GLY A 461 -29.17 -33.02 6.68
N LYS A 462 -30.30 -32.69 6.05
CA LYS A 462 -30.36 -31.61 5.05
C LYS A 462 -30.35 -30.25 5.74
N LYS A 463 -29.49 -29.33 5.28
CA LYS A 463 -29.50 -27.92 5.67
C LYS A 463 -30.57 -27.17 4.89
N TYR A 464 -31.42 -26.46 5.61
CA TYR A 464 -32.45 -25.59 5.05
C TYR A 464 -32.13 -24.12 5.36
N TYR A 465 -32.38 -23.23 4.41
CA TYR A 465 -32.17 -21.79 4.58
C TYR A 465 -33.49 -21.07 4.40
N SER A 466 -33.77 -20.11 5.27
CA SER A 466 -34.95 -19.27 5.20
C SER A 466 -34.61 -17.84 5.60
N LYS A 467 -35.21 -16.87 4.91
CA LYS A 467 -35.04 -15.44 5.22
C LYS A 467 -35.89 -15.02 6.42
N ASP A 468 -36.97 -15.73 6.72
CA ASP A 468 -37.96 -15.37 7.73
C ASP A 468 -38.15 -16.40 8.86
N GLY A 469 -37.62 -17.62 8.68
CA GLY A 469 -37.75 -18.70 9.65
C GLY A 469 -39.09 -19.45 9.60
N GLU A 470 -39.98 -19.10 8.66
CA GLU A 470 -41.29 -19.73 8.49
C GLU A 470 -41.40 -20.44 7.14
N HIS A 471 -40.94 -19.80 6.06
CA HIS A 471 -41.05 -20.29 4.69
C HIS A 471 -39.73 -20.92 4.24
N PHE A 472 -39.80 -22.19 3.85
CA PHE A 472 -38.65 -22.98 3.39
C PHE A 472 -38.93 -23.55 2.00
N ASP A 473 -37.87 -23.99 1.34
CA ASP A 473 -37.99 -24.78 0.12
C ASP A 473 -38.69 -26.12 0.40
N GLY A 474 -39.96 -26.21 0.01
CA GLY A 474 -40.80 -27.41 0.11
C GLY A 474 -41.70 -27.52 1.35
N PHE A 475 -41.63 -26.60 2.31
CA PHE A 475 -42.53 -26.59 3.47
C PHE A 475 -42.62 -25.23 4.16
N THR A 476 -43.66 -25.05 4.97
CA THR A 476 -43.82 -23.90 5.87
C THR A 476 -43.97 -24.42 7.30
N ILE A 477 -43.35 -23.74 8.25
CA ILE A 477 -43.58 -23.99 9.68
C ILE A 477 -44.33 -22.81 10.30
N LYS A 478 -45.05 -23.08 11.39
CA LYS A 478 -45.56 -22.03 12.27
C LYS A 478 -45.00 -22.29 13.66
N ASN A 479 -44.11 -21.42 14.12
CA ASN A 479 -43.58 -21.52 15.47
C ASN A 479 -44.70 -21.16 16.47
N ARG A 480 -45.03 -22.11 17.35
CA ARG A 480 -46.16 -22.04 18.28
C ARG A 480 -46.17 -20.79 19.17
N PHE A 481 -45.00 -20.31 19.57
CA PHE A 481 -44.90 -19.19 20.53
C PHE A 481 -44.34 -17.91 19.92
N LEU A 482 -43.63 -17.98 18.78
CA LEU A 482 -43.00 -16.81 18.17
C LEU A 482 -43.98 -15.70 17.81
N PHE A 483 -45.17 -16.08 17.33
CA PHE A 483 -46.24 -15.15 16.95
C PHE A 483 -47.48 -15.25 17.85
N LYS A 484 -47.37 -15.88 19.02
CA LYS A 484 -48.46 -15.92 20.00
C LYS A 484 -48.74 -14.51 20.55
N ASN A 485 -50.01 -14.16 20.68
CA ASN A 485 -50.43 -12.95 21.40
C ASN A 485 -50.10 -13.09 22.90
N LEU A 486 -49.15 -12.29 23.37
CA LEU A 486 -48.63 -12.29 24.74
C LEU A 486 -49.59 -11.66 25.75
N THR A 487 -50.75 -11.14 25.31
CA THR A 487 -51.83 -10.74 26.22
C THR A 487 -52.72 -11.90 26.65
N GLU A 488 -52.66 -13.03 25.94
CA GLU A 488 -53.38 -14.23 26.32
C GLU A 488 -52.72 -14.88 27.55
N PRO A 489 -53.47 -15.15 28.63
CA PRO A 489 -52.90 -15.78 29.82
C PRO A 489 -52.46 -17.22 29.52
N THR A 490 -51.49 -17.70 30.30
CA THR A 490 -51.08 -19.11 30.26
C THR A 490 -52.09 -20.02 30.97
N ASN A 491 -52.31 -21.23 30.47
CA ASN A 491 -53.13 -22.25 31.11
C ASN A 491 -52.46 -22.88 32.34
N TYR A 492 -51.18 -22.56 32.60
CA TYR A 492 -50.46 -23.07 33.77
C TYR A 492 -50.81 -22.31 35.06
N SER A 493 -50.93 -23.08 36.14
CA SER A 493 -51.07 -22.52 37.50
C SER A 493 -49.73 -22.04 38.07
N ALA A 494 -49.77 -21.30 39.18
CA ALA A 494 -48.57 -20.88 39.90
C ALA A 494 -47.70 -22.06 40.34
N ASP A 495 -48.33 -23.15 40.80
CA ASP A 495 -47.63 -24.36 41.25
C ASP A 495 -46.96 -25.09 40.09
N GLU A 496 -47.60 -25.12 38.92
CA GLU A 496 -47.01 -25.72 37.73
C GLU A 496 -45.79 -24.94 37.24
N LEU A 497 -45.88 -23.61 37.20
CA LEU A 497 -44.74 -22.75 36.87
C LEU A 497 -43.59 -22.89 37.89
N ASN A 498 -43.90 -23.07 39.18
CA ASN A 498 -42.89 -23.32 40.21
C ASN A 498 -42.07 -24.59 39.97
N ARG A 499 -42.72 -25.65 39.46
CA ARG A 499 -42.08 -26.95 39.23
C ARG A 499 -41.03 -26.92 38.12
N VAL A 500 -41.06 -25.95 37.22
CA VAL A 500 -40.15 -25.88 36.07
C VAL A 500 -38.68 -25.93 36.48
N TYR A 501 -38.27 -25.15 37.50
CA TYR A 501 -36.88 -25.13 37.96
C TYR A 501 -36.42 -26.51 38.45
N SER A 502 -37.30 -27.24 39.13
CA SER A 502 -37.01 -28.61 39.58
C SER A 502 -36.95 -29.61 38.43
N ILE A 503 -37.93 -29.59 37.52
CA ILE A 503 -38.04 -30.54 36.39
C ILE A 503 -36.90 -30.32 35.38
N MET A 504 -36.43 -29.09 35.23
CA MET A 504 -35.31 -28.74 34.37
C MET A 504 -33.94 -28.81 35.08
N ASN A 505 -33.91 -29.27 36.35
CA ASN A 505 -32.70 -29.38 37.18
C ASN A 505 -31.89 -28.07 37.27
N ILE A 506 -32.59 -26.94 37.41
CA ILE A 506 -32.02 -25.61 37.50
C ILE A 506 -31.83 -25.27 38.99
N ARG A 507 -30.57 -25.29 39.43
CA ARG A 507 -30.20 -25.03 40.82
C ARG A 507 -29.77 -23.58 41.01
N ASN A 508 -29.87 -23.09 42.25
CA ASN A 508 -29.42 -21.76 42.67
C ASN A 508 -30.05 -20.60 41.88
N SER A 509 -31.27 -20.79 41.36
CA SER A 509 -32.01 -19.74 40.69
C SER A 509 -32.73 -18.86 41.70
N ARG A 510 -32.56 -17.54 41.61
CA ARG A 510 -33.35 -16.59 42.42
C ARG A 510 -34.82 -16.48 41.96
N LEU A 511 -35.14 -17.02 40.79
CA LEU A 511 -36.50 -17.10 40.26
C LEU A 511 -37.24 -18.36 40.72
N ALA A 512 -36.56 -19.32 41.37
CA ALA A 512 -37.21 -20.50 41.93
C ALA A 512 -38.27 -20.11 42.97
N GLY A 513 -39.43 -20.78 42.92
CA GLY A 513 -40.56 -20.51 43.81
C GLY A 513 -41.37 -19.24 43.48
N LYS A 514 -41.13 -18.57 42.35
CA LYS A 514 -41.79 -17.30 41.98
C LYS A 514 -43.00 -17.43 41.05
N GLY A 515 -43.52 -18.63 40.85
CA GLY A 515 -44.68 -18.91 40.00
C GLY A 515 -45.92 -18.07 40.37
N ALA A 516 -46.18 -17.87 41.66
CA ALA A 516 -47.28 -17.00 42.12
C ALA A 516 -47.09 -15.54 41.68
N ILE A 517 -45.85 -15.03 41.72
CA ILE A 517 -45.52 -13.67 41.30
C ILE A 517 -45.65 -13.52 39.78
N PHE A 518 -45.24 -14.51 39.00
CA PHE A 518 -45.46 -14.50 37.56
C PHE A 518 -46.96 -14.49 37.20
N LYS A 519 -47.80 -15.26 37.91
CA LYS A 519 -49.26 -15.22 37.71
C LYS A 519 -49.89 -13.91 38.17
N GLU A 520 -49.39 -13.31 39.24
CA GLU A 520 -49.82 -11.96 39.65
C GLU A 520 -49.43 -10.91 38.61
N ALA A 521 -48.22 -10.98 38.05
CA ALA A 521 -47.79 -10.11 36.97
C ALA A 521 -48.68 -10.24 35.72
N GLU A 522 -49.04 -11.47 35.35
CA GLU A 522 -49.98 -11.74 34.26
C GLU A 522 -51.36 -11.15 34.52
N LYS A 523 -51.93 -11.40 35.70
CA LYS A 523 -53.24 -10.86 36.09
C LYS A 523 -53.24 -9.33 36.09
N ARG A 524 -52.19 -8.71 36.62
CA ARG A 524 -52.12 -7.27 36.84
C ARG A 524 -51.82 -6.48 35.58
N TYR A 525 -50.96 -7.00 34.71
CA TYR A 525 -50.46 -6.28 33.52
C TYR A 525 -50.91 -6.89 32.19
N GLY A 526 -51.65 -8.01 32.22
CA GLY A 526 -52.10 -8.70 31.01
C GLY A 526 -50.93 -9.15 30.14
N VAL A 527 -49.91 -9.75 30.76
CA VAL A 527 -48.71 -10.25 30.09
C VAL A 527 -48.50 -11.72 30.45
N ASN A 528 -48.53 -12.60 29.45
CA ASN A 528 -48.47 -14.05 29.61
C ASN A 528 -47.33 -14.49 30.56
N ALA A 529 -47.66 -15.23 31.62
CA ALA A 529 -46.73 -15.62 32.66
C ALA A 529 -45.67 -16.62 32.18
N LEU A 530 -46.02 -17.52 31.27
CA LEU A 530 -45.06 -18.45 30.64
C LEU A 530 -44.01 -17.68 29.83
N TYR A 531 -44.43 -16.65 29.10
CA TYR A 531 -43.53 -15.73 28.41
C TYR A 531 -42.64 -14.98 29.39
N LEU A 532 -43.19 -14.37 30.45
CA LEU A 532 -42.40 -13.65 31.45
C LEU A 532 -41.33 -14.55 32.07
N MET A 533 -41.67 -15.82 32.33
CA MET A 533 -40.76 -16.82 32.83
C MET A 533 -39.66 -17.17 31.82
N ALA A 534 -40.01 -17.40 30.55
CA ALA A 534 -39.05 -17.70 29.50
C ALA A 534 -38.12 -16.52 29.18
N HIS A 535 -38.66 -15.30 29.16
CA HIS A 535 -37.92 -14.07 28.94
C HIS A 535 -36.93 -13.83 30.08
N SER A 536 -37.39 -13.89 31.34
CA SER A 536 -36.47 -13.77 32.48
C SER A 536 -35.42 -14.88 32.51
N ALA A 537 -35.77 -16.10 32.12
CA ALA A 537 -34.82 -17.20 32.01
C ALA A 537 -33.70 -16.90 30.99
N LEU A 538 -34.03 -16.34 29.82
CA LEU A 538 -33.03 -15.98 28.81
C LEU A 538 -32.08 -14.88 29.32
N GLU A 539 -32.63 -13.76 29.79
CA GLU A 539 -31.86 -12.54 30.10
C GLU A 539 -31.05 -12.65 31.41
N SER A 540 -31.37 -13.62 32.26
CA SER A 540 -30.70 -13.80 33.56
C SER A 540 -30.00 -15.13 33.73
N ALA A 541 -29.81 -15.88 32.64
CA ALA A 541 -29.28 -17.25 32.67
C ALA A 541 -30.04 -18.14 33.68
N TRP A 542 -31.37 -18.09 33.64
CA TRP A 542 -32.29 -18.72 34.59
C TRP A 542 -32.17 -18.19 36.02
N GLY A 543 -32.01 -16.87 36.18
CA GLY A 543 -31.96 -16.20 37.48
C GLY A 543 -30.65 -16.38 38.24
N ARG A 544 -29.54 -16.60 37.52
CA ARG A 544 -28.20 -16.88 38.07
C ARG A 544 -27.15 -15.85 37.66
N SER A 545 -27.45 -14.96 36.72
CA SER A 545 -26.50 -13.95 36.26
C SER A 545 -26.14 -12.97 37.38
N GLN A 546 -24.95 -12.36 37.28
CA GLN A 546 -24.49 -11.39 38.27
C GLN A 546 -25.45 -10.18 38.38
N ILE A 547 -25.92 -9.64 37.25
CA ILE A 547 -26.89 -8.53 37.26
C ILE A 547 -28.20 -8.95 37.95
N ALA A 548 -28.67 -10.18 37.72
CA ALA A 548 -29.85 -10.69 38.39
C ALA A 548 -29.64 -10.85 39.91
N ASN A 549 -28.45 -11.25 40.34
CA ASN A 549 -28.09 -11.34 41.75
C ASN A 549 -27.96 -9.96 42.41
N ASP A 550 -27.23 -9.03 41.79
CA ASP A 550 -26.85 -7.77 42.43
C ASP A 550 -27.94 -6.69 42.29
N LYS A 551 -28.73 -6.74 41.21
CA LYS A 551 -29.70 -5.70 40.86
C LYS A 551 -31.14 -6.17 40.84
N ASN A 552 -31.43 -7.46 41.09
CA ASN A 552 -32.77 -8.04 40.96
C ASN A 552 -33.40 -7.77 39.58
N ASN A 553 -32.58 -7.63 38.54
CA ASN A 553 -33.02 -7.34 37.18
C ASN A 553 -32.86 -8.60 36.32
N PHE A 554 -33.98 -9.28 36.13
CA PHE A 554 -34.03 -10.58 35.46
C PHE A 554 -34.37 -10.50 33.98
N PHE A 555 -34.73 -9.32 33.48
CA PHE A 555 -35.23 -9.08 32.13
C PHE A 555 -34.35 -8.08 31.37
N GLY A 556 -33.11 -7.87 31.82
CA GLY A 556 -32.14 -6.98 31.17
C GLY A 556 -32.52 -5.50 31.13
N ILE A 557 -33.55 -5.03 31.86
CA ILE A 557 -34.12 -3.69 31.63
C ILE A 557 -33.06 -2.60 31.82
N ALA A 558 -32.84 -1.81 30.75
CA ALA A 558 -31.81 -0.77 30.64
C ALA A 558 -30.34 -1.27 30.68
N ALA A 559 -30.06 -2.54 30.40
CA ALA A 559 -28.69 -3.05 30.26
C ALA A 559 -28.11 -2.79 28.85
N TYR A 560 -27.47 -1.63 28.67
CA TYR A 560 -26.89 -1.21 27.37
C TYR A 560 -25.61 -1.95 27.01
N ASP A 561 -25.40 -2.26 25.73
CA ASP A 561 -24.23 -2.97 25.17
C ASP A 561 -22.89 -2.36 25.62
N THR A 562 -22.82 -1.04 25.76
CA THR A 562 -21.61 -0.30 26.12
C THR A 562 -21.30 -0.31 27.62
N SER A 563 -22.28 -0.63 28.47
CA SER A 563 -22.16 -0.60 29.93
C SER A 563 -23.28 -1.41 30.60
N PRO A 564 -23.37 -2.73 30.34
CA PRO A 564 -24.57 -3.51 30.67
C PRO A 564 -24.79 -3.61 32.17
N TYR A 565 -23.72 -3.80 32.95
CA TYR A 565 -23.80 -3.85 34.40
C TYR A 565 -24.20 -2.49 34.97
N ASP A 566 -23.53 -1.40 34.60
CA ASP A 566 -23.76 -0.07 35.20
C ASP A 566 -25.14 0.49 34.85
N SER A 567 -25.58 0.31 33.60
CA SER A 567 -26.84 0.87 33.10
C SER A 567 -28.07 0.10 33.57
N ALA A 568 -27.93 -1.19 33.90
CA ALA A 568 -29.06 -2.03 34.29
C ALA A 568 -29.83 -1.42 35.47
N LYS A 569 -31.16 -1.35 35.33
CA LYS A 569 -32.05 -0.91 36.39
C LYS A 569 -31.93 -1.82 37.60
N LYS A 570 -31.89 -1.26 38.82
CA LYS A 570 -31.96 -2.01 40.07
C LYS A 570 -33.38 -2.02 40.62
N PHE A 571 -33.82 -3.16 41.13
CA PHE A 571 -35.09 -3.35 41.84
C PHE A 571 -34.81 -3.75 43.29
N ASP A 572 -35.74 -3.45 44.20
CA ASP A 572 -35.53 -3.69 45.64
C ASP A 572 -35.43 -5.19 45.95
N ASP A 573 -36.27 -6.00 45.31
CA ASP A 573 -36.34 -7.45 45.47
C ASP A 573 -36.74 -8.15 44.16
N VAL A 574 -36.74 -9.49 44.19
CA VAL A 574 -37.05 -10.32 43.03
C VAL A 574 -38.49 -10.12 42.55
N ASP A 575 -39.43 -9.95 43.47
CA ASP A 575 -40.85 -9.92 43.16
C ASP A 575 -41.21 -8.61 42.46
N LYS A 576 -40.70 -7.49 42.99
CA LYS A 576 -40.76 -6.16 42.36
C LYS A 576 -40.01 -6.13 41.03
N GLY A 577 -38.93 -6.90 40.90
CA GLY A 577 -38.24 -7.10 39.62
C GLY A 577 -39.15 -7.70 38.56
N ILE A 578 -39.86 -8.79 38.89
CA ILE A 578 -40.80 -9.47 37.99
C ILE A 578 -42.00 -8.57 37.65
N LEU A 579 -42.66 -8.01 38.67
CA LEU A 579 -43.83 -7.13 38.48
C LEU A 579 -43.47 -5.86 37.70
N GLY A 580 -42.34 -5.24 38.04
CA GLY A 580 -41.84 -4.05 37.38
C GLY A 580 -41.45 -4.31 35.92
N ALA A 581 -40.90 -5.49 35.62
CA ALA A 581 -40.61 -5.88 34.25
C ALA A 581 -41.88 -6.13 33.43
N ALA A 582 -42.87 -6.83 33.98
CA ALA A 582 -44.14 -7.05 33.31
C ALA A 582 -44.85 -5.73 33.00
N LYS A 583 -44.89 -4.79 33.96
CA LYS A 583 -45.39 -3.43 33.73
C LYS A 583 -44.65 -2.74 32.59
N TRP A 584 -43.32 -2.78 32.63
CA TRP A 584 -42.50 -2.11 31.62
C TRP A 584 -42.69 -2.70 30.22
N ILE A 585 -42.76 -4.03 30.09
CA ILE A 585 -43.04 -4.72 28.82
C ILE A 585 -44.42 -4.32 28.30
N ARG A 586 -45.42 -4.29 29.18
CA ARG A 586 -46.79 -3.88 28.84
C ARG A 586 -46.82 -2.48 28.22
N GLU A 587 -46.27 -1.49 28.93
CA GLU A 587 -46.33 -0.08 28.55
C GLU A 587 -45.44 0.28 27.33
N ASN A 588 -44.32 -0.42 27.16
CA ASN A 588 -43.31 -0.05 26.15
C ASN A 588 -43.39 -0.88 24.86
N TYR A 589 -44.07 -2.02 24.88
CA TYR A 589 -44.18 -2.90 23.72
C TYR A 589 -45.63 -3.25 23.40
N ILE A 590 -46.33 -3.93 24.31
CA ILE A 590 -47.67 -4.47 24.04
C ILE A 590 -48.68 -3.35 23.74
N ASP A 591 -48.77 -2.33 24.60
CA ASP A 591 -49.67 -1.18 24.38
C ASP A 591 -49.24 -0.30 23.19
N ARG A 592 -48.07 -0.57 22.62
CA ARG A 592 -47.54 0.08 21.40
C ARG A 592 -47.66 -0.82 20.17
N GLY A 593 -48.52 -1.84 20.21
CA GLY A 593 -48.82 -2.74 19.10
C GLY A 593 -47.75 -3.80 18.83
N ARG A 594 -46.88 -4.10 19.81
CA ARG A 594 -45.89 -5.19 19.75
C ARG A 594 -46.27 -6.28 20.76
N ASP A 595 -47.35 -6.98 20.45
CA ASP A 595 -48.05 -7.95 21.30
C ASP A 595 -47.53 -9.40 21.19
N HIS A 596 -46.50 -9.66 20.38
CA HIS A 596 -45.88 -10.97 20.20
C HIS A 596 -44.36 -10.85 20.13
N LEU A 597 -43.63 -11.97 20.31
CA LEU A 597 -42.16 -11.99 20.27
C LEU A 597 -41.64 -11.50 18.92
N GLY A 598 -42.06 -12.19 17.86
CA GLY A 598 -41.76 -11.87 16.47
C GLY A 598 -40.27 -11.95 16.10
N ASN A 599 -39.98 -11.38 14.95
CA ASN A 599 -38.67 -11.38 14.31
C ASN A 599 -38.23 -9.92 14.02
N LYS A 600 -37.32 -9.68 13.08
CA LYS A 600 -36.91 -8.31 12.76
C LYS A 600 -37.95 -7.53 11.95
N ALA A 601 -38.96 -8.19 11.40
CA ALA A 601 -40.06 -7.51 10.70
C ALA A 601 -41.20 -7.10 11.64
N THR A 602 -41.60 -7.96 12.58
CA THR A 602 -42.79 -7.76 13.42
C THR A 602 -42.55 -8.12 14.89
N GLY A 603 -43.45 -7.70 15.78
CA GLY A 603 -43.37 -8.01 17.21
C GLY A 603 -42.30 -7.22 17.97
N MET A 604 -42.00 -7.69 19.17
CA MET A 604 -41.07 -7.05 20.11
C MET A 604 -39.64 -6.98 19.56
N ASN A 605 -39.18 -8.04 18.88
CA ASN A 605 -37.80 -8.21 18.44
C ASN A 605 -37.31 -7.14 17.42
N VAL A 606 -38.24 -6.44 16.75
CA VAL A 606 -37.92 -5.28 15.91
C VAL A 606 -37.16 -4.19 16.67
N ARG A 607 -37.47 -4.01 17.96
CA ARG A 607 -36.91 -2.93 18.79
C ARG A 607 -36.26 -3.40 20.08
N TYR A 608 -36.60 -4.58 20.57
CA TYR A 608 -36.20 -5.07 21.89
C TYR A 608 -34.70 -5.38 21.98
N ALA A 609 -34.18 -6.24 21.10
CA ALA A 609 -32.80 -6.69 21.11
C ALA A 609 -32.13 -6.44 19.76
N SER A 610 -30.80 -6.32 19.73
CA SER A 610 -30.02 -6.37 18.48
C SER A 610 -29.96 -7.78 17.89
N ASP A 611 -30.07 -8.83 18.71
CA ASP A 611 -30.08 -10.22 18.26
C ASP A 611 -31.29 -10.49 17.33
N PRO A 612 -31.08 -10.83 16.04
CA PRO A 612 -32.16 -11.11 15.10
C PRO A 612 -33.03 -12.30 15.50
N TYR A 613 -32.54 -13.20 16.35
CA TYR A 613 -33.22 -14.44 16.74
C TYR A 613 -33.60 -14.46 18.24
N TRP A 614 -33.59 -13.31 18.92
CA TRP A 614 -34.05 -13.18 20.31
C TRP A 614 -35.46 -13.75 20.53
N GLY A 615 -36.39 -13.44 19.62
CA GLY A 615 -37.77 -13.95 19.70
C GLY A 615 -37.83 -15.48 19.61
N GLU A 616 -37.04 -16.08 18.72
CA GLU A 616 -36.96 -17.54 18.59
C GLU A 616 -36.33 -18.19 19.81
N LYS A 617 -35.32 -17.57 20.43
CA LYS A 617 -34.72 -18.06 21.69
C LYS A 617 -35.74 -18.13 22.81
N ILE A 618 -36.53 -17.06 23.01
CA ILE A 618 -37.60 -17.06 24.02
C ILE A 618 -38.67 -18.09 23.67
N ALA A 619 -39.13 -18.13 22.42
CA ALA A 619 -40.11 -19.11 21.97
C ALA A 619 -39.63 -20.54 22.22
N SER A 620 -38.34 -20.82 21.97
CA SER A 620 -37.73 -22.13 22.23
C SER A 620 -37.73 -22.51 23.71
N ILE A 621 -37.47 -21.56 24.61
CA ILE A 621 -37.59 -21.76 26.05
C ILE A 621 -39.04 -22.04 26.44
N MET A 622 -40.01 -21.27 25.92
CA MET A 622 -41.44 -21.53 26.13
C MET A 622 -41.85 -22.93 25.65
N MET A 623 -41.39 -23.36 24.48
CA MET A 623 -41.61 -24.73 23.97
C MET A 623 -41.04 -25.80 24.91
N ASN A 624 -39.84 -25.58 25.46
CA ASN A 624 -39.21 -26.52 26.37
C ASN A 624 -39.97 -26.62 27.69
N ILE A 625 -40.29 -25.47 28.30
CA ILE A 625 -41.09 -25.41 29.53
C ILE A 625 -42.45 -26.09 29.31
N ASN A 626 -43.15 -25.72 28.23
CA ASN A 626 -44.44 -26.28 27.89
C ASN A 626 -44.38 -27.81 27.69
N SER A 627 -43.37 -28.31 26.98
CA SER A 627 -43.15 -29.75 26.79
C SER A 627 -42.87 -30.49 28.09
N ARG A 628 -42.21 -29.85 29.07
CA ARG A 628 -41.90 -30.43 30.38
C ARG A 628 -43.08 -30.40 31.35
N LEU A 629 -44.01 -29.47 31.16
CA LEU A 629 -45.21 -29.32 31.98
C LEU A 629 -46.47 -29.99 31.39
N GLY A 630 -46.34 -30.70 30.28
CA GLY A 630 -47.43 -31.51 29.70
C GLY A 630 -48.21 -30.86 28.55
N GLY A 631 -47.74 -29.73 27.99
CA GLY A 631 -48.21 -29.22 26.71
C GLY A 631 -49.55 -28.48 26.72
N LYS A 632 -49.92 -27.83 27.83
CA LYS A 632 -51.20 -27.12 27.97
C LYS A 632 -51.30 -25.83 27.15
N ASP A 633 -50.18 -25.23 26.77
CA ASP A 633 -50.10 -23.97 25.99
C ASP A 633 -49.55 -24.19 24.60
#